data_AF-A0A7K6V775-F1
#
_entry.id   AF-A0A7K6V775-F1
#
_cell.length_a   1.000
_cell.length_b   1.000
_cell.length_c   1.000
_cell.angle_alpha   90.00
_cell.angle_beta   90.00
_cell.angle_gamma   90.00
#
_symmetry.space_group_name_H-M   'P 1'
#
loop_
_entity.id
_entity.type
_entity.pdbx_description
1 polymer ?
#
loop_
_entity_poly.entity_id
_entity_poly.type
_entity_poly.pdbx_seq_one_letter_code
_entity_poly.pdbx_strand_id
1 'polypeptide(L)'
;MILWLCLCWGFSPSAAQPDSELMARYLEEQLLADYSIVEQVARRVPRQAKFLQRLETRPRMSEFHVRATIISRYAFSTVSCTMVNSGSEAREAVFEMQIPAAAFISNFTMSIGNKTYYGEVTGKEKKNSTDDRERQKKPPGSTEGRENGYETFKASVFIPRKMQARFVLHYEELLQRRLGKYEYTVSIRPQQLVGRLRVEVNILESSGIVSLEVPPLRNSKQRGNGKAEGDVSPPPSTVIGHTKTLAKVTFNPSVVEQTRIARNGILGDFIIRYDVNRELSVGDVQILNGYFVHYFAPTDLPPLPKNVVFVLDSSASMVGTKLKQTKEALFTILQDLRPEDHFNIIGFSNRIKVWQQDRLVPVTPNNIRDAKKYIHNMSPTGGTNINGALQTGVKLLNDYIAQNDIDARSVSLIIFLTDGRPTVGETQSSKILSNTKDAIRDKFCLFTIGIGNDVDHKLLERMALENCGMTRHFQEDEDAASHLKGFYDEIGTPLLSDIRVDYPEEDVEQVTQNFFPNYFNGSEIIIAGKLINRTSDKLHVEVTASNSKKYILLKTDVAIDLQSRNDIRGVPGLEDGKGDSNYIERAWSYLTIKELLNSRLKSDDSWEKDNLMEKAKSMALAYNFVTPFTVLKMKEAGLHSEPPQEEFVSPSTDGIGEKVQSLQGHKAPPGIRRGQDKQRIKVSKTSADGDPHFVIDFPSSKFSVCFNIDGEPGDILRLVSDHKESGVTVNGQLIGAPAPPNGHKKHRTYFSTITILSNKPERSYLEITPRRVILDDGERLVLSCGRSAVVRSRSLEVSISAFSNVTVTIRDTISFVILIHHYKKPAPYQRNHLGFYISNSKGLSSDSHGLLGQFLNHEVKLLQESLNTSHQELGQNQTGAWKANPTTTLQVKGRLVPVVWKQRRIYNGQQEVNCWFAKNNADKLIDGSYKDYLASHPFDTGTSFGTMSSL
;
A
#
# COMPACT_ATOMS: atom_id res chain seq x y z
N MET A 1 -9.08 -16.70 -60.68
CA MET A 1 -10.02 -17.27 -61.67
C MET A 1 -11.43 -16.88 -61.26
N ILE A 2 -12.06 -15.99 -62.04
CA ILE A 2 -13.50 -15.64 -62.12
C ILE A 2 -14.08 -14.87 -60.89
N LEU A 3 -14.11 -13.52 -60.91
CA LEU A 3 -15.10 -12.52 -61.43
C LEU A 3 -16.39 -12.40 -60.57
N TRP A 4 -16.74 -11.31 -59.85
CA TRP A 4 -17.09 -9.88 -60.13
C TRP A 4 -18.56 -9.58 -60.51
N LEU A 5 -19.09 -8.48 -59.90
CA LEU A 5 -20.27 -7.61 -60.25
C LEU A 5 -21.67 -8.04 -59.76
N CYS A 6 -22.62 -7.19 -59.35
CA CYS A 6 -22.69 -5.74 -59.03
C CYS A 6 -24.10 -5.34 -58.49
N LEU A 7 -24.16 -4.21 -57.75
CA LEU A 7 -25.17 -3.12 -57.71
C LEU A 7 -26.65 -3.45 -57.37
N CYS A 8 -27.23 -2.98 -56.26
CA CYS A 8 -27.69 -1.61 -55.89
C CYS A 8 -29.22 -1.40 -56.06
N TRP A 9 -29.83 -0.87 -54.97
CA TRP A 9 -31.08 -0.07 -54.79
C TRP A 9 -31.81 -0.67 -53.56
N GLY A 10 -31.97 -0.02 -52.40
CA GLY A 10 -32.26 1.39 -52.13
C GLY A 10 -33.74 1.52 -51.85
N PHE A 11 -34.20 1.39 -50.59
CA PHE A 11 -35.38 2.03 -49.99
C PHE A 11 -35.49 1.63 -48.50
N SER A 12 -35.57 2.63 -47.60
CA SER A 12 -35.94 2.48 -46.18
C SER A 12 -37.46 2.81 -45.99
N PRO A 13 -38.05 2.76 -44.79
CA PRO A 13 -39.09 1.78 -44.45
C PRO A 13 -40.44 2.42 -44.08
N SER A 14 -41.56 1.70 -44.21
CA SER A 14 -42.71 1.89 -43.32
C SER A 14 -43.76 0.79 -43.47
N ALA A 15 -44.12 0.23 -42.31
CA ALA A 15 -45.42 -0.31 -41.92
C ALA A 15 -46.02 -1.51 -42.69
N ALA A 16 -45.85 -2.70 -42.11
CA ALA A 16 -46.97 -3.57 -41.74
C ALA A 16 -46.47 -4.70 -40.81
N GLN A 17 -47.00 -4.74 -39.58
CA GLN A 17 -46.83 -5.88 -38.67
C GLN A 17 -47.58 -7.11 -39.23
N PRO A 18 -46.99 -8.32 -39.16
CA PRO A 18 -47.78 -9.55 -39.14
C PRO A 18 -47.98 -10.06 -37.71
N ASP A 19 -49.23 -10.44 -37.44
CA ASP A 19 -49.77 -10.88 -36.14
C ASP A 19 -48.96 -11.99 -35.46
N SER A 20 -48.54 -11.70 -34.23
CA SER A 20 -47.83 -12.62 -33.32
C SER A 20 -48.67 -13.85 -32.91
N GLU A 21 -49.97 -13.88 -33.24
CA GLU A 21 -50.89 -14.95 -32.85
C GLU A 21 -50.92 -16.12 -33.86
N LEU A 22 -50.59 -15.87 -35.13
CA LEU A 22 -50.59 -16.91 -36.17
C LEU A 22 -49.33 -17.79 -36.13
N MET A 23 -48.18 -17.22 -35.74
CA MET A 23 -46.92 -17.95 -35.57
C MET A 23 -46.88 -18.78 -34.28
N ALA A 24 -47.63 -18.39 -33.24
CA ALA A 24 -47.77 -19.18 -32.01
C ALA A 24 -48.55 -20.47 -32.25
N ARG A 25 -49.62 -20.43 -33.08
CA ARG A 25 -50.41 -21.62 -33.44
C ARG A 25 -49.67 -22.59 -34.37
N TYR A 26 -48.82 -22.08 -35.26
CA TYR A 26 -48.03 -22.93 -36.17
C TYR A 26 -46.89 -23.68 -35.44
N LEU A 27 -46.38 -23.12 -34.33
CA LEU A 27 -45.38 -23.78 -33.47
C LEU A 27 -45.98 -24.77 -32.47
N GLU A 28 -47.24 -24.57 -32.04
CA GLU A 28 -47.97 -25.55 -31.22
C GLU A 28 -48.38 -26.81 -32.00
N GLU A 29 -48.71 -26.70 -33.30
CA GLU A 29 -49.06 -27.87 -34.14
C GLU A 29 -47.85 -28.73 -34.56
N GLN A 30 -46.63 -28.19 -34.58
CA GLN A 30 -45.40 -29.00 -34.84
C GLN A 30 -44.78 -29.61 -33.57
N LEU A 31 -45.13 -29.15 -32.37
CA LEU A 31 -44.65 -29.71 -31.09
C LEU A 31 -45.54 -30.84 -30.53
N LEU A 32 -46.75 -31.01 -31.07
CA LEU A 32 -47.69 -32.07 -30.68
C LEU A 32 -47.62 -33.33 -31.57
N ALA A 33 -46.78 -33.33 -32.62
CA ALA A 33 -46.63 -34.45 -33.55
C ALA A 33 -45.48 -35.44 -33.23
N ASP A 34 -44.63 -35.15 -32.24
CA ASP A 34 -43.51 -36.03 -31.84
C ASP A 34 -43.73 -36.78 -30.51
N TYR A 35 -44.97 -36.77 -29.99
CA TYR A 35 -45.35 -37.41 -28.72
C TYR A 35 -46.28 -38.62 -28.87
N SER A 36 -46.23 -39.37 -29.99
CA SER A 36 -47.08 -40.55 -30.19
C SER A 36 -46.40 -41.81 -30.77
N ILE A 37 -45.06 -41.92 -30.74
CA ILE A 37 -44.36 -43.16 -31.12
C ILE A 37 -43.53 -43.73 -29.96
N VAL A 38 -44.13 -43.86 -28.78
CA VAL A 38 -43.62 -44.75 -27.72
C VAL A 38 -44.77 -45.46 -27.01
N GLU A 39 -45.65 -46.12 -27.76
CA GLU A 39 -46.59 -47.07 -27.15
C GLU A 39 -46.99 -48.16 -28.15
N GLN A 40 -46.02 -48.98 -28.55
CA GLN A 40 -46.21 -50.40 -28.90
C GLN A 40 -44.86 -51.02 -29.27
N VAL A 41 -44.41 -51.95 -28.43
CA VAL A 41 -43.59 -53.16 -28.70
C VAL A 41 -42.86 -53.50 -27.40
N ALA A 42 -43.52 -54.32 -26.59
CA ALA A 42 -42.86 -55.07 -25.54
C ALA A 42 -42.01 -56.16 -26.19
N ARG A 43 -40.67 -56.04 -26.14
CA ARG A 43 -39.70 -57.13 -25.91
C ARG A 43 -38.25 -56.62 -26.01
N ARG A 44 -37.47 -56.97 -24.99
CA ARG A 44 -36.02 -56.72 -24.74
C ARG A 44 -35.69 -55.39 -24.09
N VAL A 45 -35.44 -55.46 -22.78
CA VAL A 45 -34.84 -54.39 -21.97
C VAL A 45 -33.38 -54.18 -22.39
N PRO A 46 -32.98 -53.00 -22.93
CA PRO A 46 -31.58 -52.69 -23.17
C PRO A 46 -30.99 -51.97 -21.94
N ARG A 47 -29.69 -52.16 -21.72
CA ARG A 47 -28.87 -51.50 -20.68
C ARG A 47 -28.95 -49.96 -20.65
N GLN A 48 -29.65 -49.30 -21.58
CA GLN A 48 -29.92 -47.86 -21.60
C GLN A 48 -30.99 -47.41 -20.58
N ALA A 49 -31.96 -48.25 -20.21
CA ALA A 49 -32.95 -47.87 -19.19
C ALA A 49 -32.29 -47.68 -17.81
N LYS A 50 -31.30 -48.52 -17.44
CA LYS A 50 -30.50 -48.34 -16.21
C LYS A 50 -29.55 -47.14 -16.26
N PHE A 51 -29.23 -46.62 -17.44
CA PHE A 51 -28.40 -45.42 -17.60
C PHE A 51 -29.23 -44.13 -17.48
N LEU A 52 -30.43 -44.12 -18.06
CA LEU A 52 -31.39 -43.02 -17.91
C LEU A 52 -31.95 -42.93 -16.48
N GLN A 53 -32.25 -44.08 -15.84
CA GLN A 53 -32.62 -44.13 -14.42
C GLN A 53 -31.47 -43.67 -13.50
N ARG A 54 -30.20 -43.80 -13.92
CA ARG A 54 -29.02 -43.30 -13.16
C ARG A 54 -28.85 -41.79 -13.28
N LEU A 55 -29.23 -41.18 -14.40
CA LEU A 55 -29.24 -39.71 -14.57
C LEU A 55 -30.30 -39.03 -13.67
N GLU A 56 -31.36 -39.75 -13.29
CA GLU A 56 -32.41 -39.30 -12.35
C GLU A 56 -32.06 -39.45 -10.85
N THR A 57 -30.86 -39.94 -10.48
CA THR A 57 -30.61 -40.41 -9.10
C THR A 57 -29.76 -39.53 -8.19
N ARG A 58 -29.15 -38.45 -8.69
CA ARG A 58 -28.40 -37.50 -7.85
C ARG A 58 -29.22 -36.22 -7.61
N PRO A 59 -29.22 -35.67 -6.39
CA PRO A 59 -29.87 -34.39 -6.14
C PRO A 59 -29.35 -33.30 -7.08
N ARG A 60 -30.28 -32.59 -7.73
CA ARG A 60 -29.99 -31.53 -8.70
C ARG A 60 -29.82 -30.20 -7.98
N MET A 61 -28.77 -29.44 -8.33
CA MET A 61 -28.56 -28.08 -7.84
C MET A 61 -29.48 -27.11 -8.60
N SER A 62 -30.52 -26.61 -7.93
CA SER A 62 -31.45 -25.63 -8.51
C SER A 62 -30.86 -24.21 -8.48
N GLU A 63 -30.13 -23.88 -7.42
CA GLU A 63 -29.54 -22.56 -7.18
C GLU A 63 -28.11 -22.66 -6.65
N PHE A 64 -27.27 -21.76 -7.12
CA PHE A 64 -25.93 -21.52 -6.60
C PHE A 64 -25.69 -20.01 -6.58
N HIS A 65 -25.59 -19.44 -5.39
CA HIS A 65 -25.37 -18.01 -5.22
C HIS A 65 -24.15 -17.75 -4.36
N VAL A 66 -23.24 -16.94 -4.87
CA VAL A 66 -22.13 -16.37 -4.10
C VAL A 66 -22.38 -14.89 -3.94
N ARG A 67 -22.38 -14.41 -2.70
CA ARG A 67 -22.43 -12.99 -2.37
C ARG A 67 -21.19 -12.64 -1.56
N ALA A 68 -20.46 -11.63 -1.98
CA ALA A 68 -19.32 -11.13 -1.23
C ALA A 68 -19.41 -9.61 -1.03
N THR A 69 -19.05 -9.16 0.16
CA THR A 69 -18.92 -7.74 0.48
C THR A 69 -17.52 -7.51 1.00
N ILE A 70 -16.73 -6.71 0.29
CA ILE A 70 -15.37 -6.34 0.65
C ILE A 70 -15.43 -4.91 1.17
N ILE A 71 -15.05 -4.70 2.44
CA ILE A 71 -15.00 -3.37 3.06
C ILE A 71 -13.58 -3.18 3.55
N SER A 72 -12.89 -2.17 3.03
CA SER A 72 -11.52 -1.85 3.45
C SER A 72 -10.64 -3.10 3.42
N ARG A 73 -10.52 -3.76 2.25
CA ARG A 73 -9.78 -5.01 2.02
C ARG A 73 -10.27 -6.25 2.79
N TYR A 74 -11.21 -6.13 3.73
CA TYR A 74 -11.74 -7.28 4.48
C TYR A 74 -13.00 -7.83 3.79
N ALA A 75 -12.96 -9.10 3.39
CA ALA A 75 -13.97 -9.75 2.57
C ALA A 75 -14.88 -10.66 3.39
N PHE A 76 -16.19 -10.39 3.34
CA PHE A 76 -17.25 -11.25 3.87
C PHE A 76 -17.87 -12.03 2.73
N SER A 77 -17.70 -13.35 2.71
CA SER A 77 -18.19 -14.20 1.62
C SER A 77 -19.27 -15.16 2.11
N THR A 78 -20.39 -15.21 1.39
CA THR A 78 -21.51 -16.12 1.62
C THR A 78 -21.76 -16.95 0.37
N VAL A 79 -21.64 -18.27 0.50
CA VAL A 79 -21.95 -19.23 -0.56
C VAL A 79 -23.21 -19.97 -0.17
N SER A 80 -24.24 -19.91 -1.01
CA SER A 80 -25.49 -20.64 -0.80
C SER A 80 -25.84 -21.53 -1.98
N CYS A 81 -26.35 -22.71 -1.68
CA CYS A 81 -26.68 -23.74 -2.65
C CYS A 81 -27.99 -24.42 -2.27
N THR A 82 -28.92 -24.56 -3.22
CA THR A 82 -30.16 -25.32 -3.05
C THR A 82 -30.11 -26.60 -3.89
N MET A 83 -30.20 -27.76 -3.24
CA MET A 83 -30.21 -29.09 -3.85
C MET A 83 -31.61 -29.70 -3.75
N VAL A 84 -32.13 -30.24 -4.84
CA VAL A 84 -33.47 -30.82 -4.92
C VAL A 84 -33.37 -32.31 -5.25
N ASN A 85 -33.99 -33.14 -4.42
CA ASN A 85 -34.15 -34.57 -4.69
C ASN A 85 -35.55 -34.84 -5.24
N SER A 86 -35.67 -34.92 -6.56
CA SER A 86 -36.93 -35.28 -7.24
C SER A 86 -37.21 -36.78 -7.25
N GLY A 87 -36.26 -37.60 -6.78
CA GLY A 87 -36.38 -39.06 -6.75
C GLY A 87 -37.42 -39.56 -5.73
N SER A 88 -37.77 -40.84 -5.87
CA SER A 88 -38.71 -41.55 -4.99
C SER A 88 -38.10 -42.03 -3.67
N GLU A 89 -36.79 -41.95 -3.51
CA GLU A 89 -36.02 -42.41 -2.35
C GLU A 89 -35.11 -41.29 -1.81
N ALA A 90 -34.64 -41.42 -0.57
CA ALA A 90 -33.64 -40.52 -0.02
C ALA A 90 -32.30 -40.66 -0.77
N ARG A 91 -31.64 -39.54 -1.07
CA ARG A 91 -30.38 -39.50 -1.82
C ARG A 91 -29.38 -38.59 -1.17
N GLU A 92 -28.11 -38.99 -1.21
CA GLU A 92 -27.01 -38.18 -0.70
C GLU A 92 -26.78 -36.96 -1.60
N ALA A 93 -26.76 -35.78 -0.98
CA ALA A 93 -26.30 -34.53 -1.56
C ALA A 93 -24.96 -34.15 -0.93
N VAL A 94 -24.05 -33.67 -1.77
CA VAL A 94 -22.71 -33.23 -1.36
C VAL A 94 -22.58 -31.75 -1.69
N PHE A 95 -22.35 -30.95 -0.67
CA PHE A 95 -21.90 -29.56 -0.81
C PHE A 95 -20.38 -29.54 -0.72
N GLU A 96 -19.73 -29.00 -1.73
CA GLU A 96 -18.27 -28.91 -1.82
C GLU A 96 -17.88 -27.53 -2.33
N MET A 97 -16.98 -26.85 -1.63
CA MET A 97 -16.51 -25.51 -1.98
C MET A 97 -15.01 -25.40 -1.73
N GLN A 98 -14.27 -24.84 -2.69
CA GLN A 98 -12.88 -24.45 -2.47
C GLN A 98 -12.84 -23.02 -1.94
N ILE A 99 -12.31 -22.84 -0.73
CA ILE A 99 -12.16 -21.54 -0.06
C ILE A 99 -10.67 -21.18 0.05
N PRO A 100 -10.29 -19.90 0.08
CA PRO A 100 -8.89 -19.53 0.29
C PRO A 100 -8.35 -20.08 1.62
N ALA A 101 -7.13 -20.62 1.65
CA ALA A 101 -6.49 -21.16 2.85
C ALA A 101 -6.19 -20.08 3.91
N ALA A 102 -6.17 -18.81 3.47
CA ALA A 102 -6.07 -17.67 4.37
C ALA A 102 -7.40 -17.40 5.11
N ALA A 103 -8.54 -17.80 4.57
CA ALA A 103 -9.86 -17.49 5.12
C ALA A 103 -10.16 -18.28 6.41
N PHE A 104 -11.01 -17.72 7.25
CA PHE A 104 -11.65 -18.44 8.35
C PHE A 104 -13.13 -18.64 8.05
N ILE A 105 -13.62 -19.87 8.22
CA ILE A 105 -15.06 -20.14 8.20
C ILE A 105 -15.64 -19.53 9.48
N SER A 106 -16.70 -18.73 9.35
CA SER A 106 -17.37 -18.11 10.49
C SER A 106 -18.72 -18.71 10.82
N ASN A 107 -19.43 -19.27 9.83
CA ASN A 107 -20.71 -19.92 10.05
C ASN A 107 -21.04 -20.91 8.92
N PHE A 108 -21.82 -21.93 9.22
CA PHE A 108 -22.41 -22.81 8.21
C PHE A 108 -23.77 -23.34 8.68
N THR A 109 -24.76 -23.22 7.81
CA THR A 109 -26.15 -23.63 8.07
C THR A 109 -26.63 -24.56 6.97
N MET A 110 -27.37 -25.59 7.37
CA MET A 110 -27.97 -26.57 6.47
C MET A 110 -29.43 -26.78 6.83
N SER A 111 -30.35 -26.49 5.91
CA SER A 111 -31.78 -26.74 6.08
C SER A 111 -32.23 -27.88 5.17
N ILE A 112 -32.93 -28.89 5.70
CA ILE A 112 -33.39 -30.08 4.98
C ILE A 112 -34.89 -30.22 5.23
N GLY A 113 -35.70 -30.01 4.20
CA GLY A 113 -37.15 -29.88 4.38
C GLY A 113 -37.46 -28.79 5.41
N ASN A 114 -38.06 -29.18 6.54
CA ASN A 114 -38.44 -28.26 7.62
C ASN A 114 -37.45 -28.23 8.80
N LYS A 115 -36.35 -28.99 8.73
CA LYS A 115 -35.34 -29.03 9.79
C LYS A 115 -34.17 -28.14 9.45
N THR A 116 -33.70 -27.34 10.40
CA THR A 116 -32.51 -26.50 10.23
C THR A 116 -31.42 -26.93 11.19
N TYR A 117 -30.23 -27.14 10.65
CA TYR A 117 -29.00 -27.42 11.37
C TYR A 117 -28.07 -26.22 11.25
N TYR A 118 -27.53 -25.76 12.37
CA TYR A 118 -26.57 -24.66 12.39
C TYR A 118 -25.24 -25.15 12.97
N GLY A 119 -24.15 -24.56 12.49
CA GLY A 119 -22.81 -24.84 12.99
C GLY A 119 -22.50 -23.97 14.21
N GLU A 120 -22.08 -24.61 15.29
CA GLU A 120 -21.54 -23.95 16.48
C GLU A 120 -20.02 -24.18 16.54
N VAL A 121 -19.26 -23.10 16.68
CA VAL A 121 -17.81 -23.19 16.83
C VAL A 121 -17.47 -23.59 18.26
N THR A 122 -16.75 -24.69 18.42
CA THR A 122 -16.35 -25.23 19.73
C THR A 122 -14.85 -25.53 19.75
N GLY A 123 -14.26 -25.56 20.94
CA GLY A 123 -12.84 -25.88 21.09
C GLY A 123 -12.52 -27.33 20.70
N LYS A 124 -11.38 -27.56 20.04
CA LYS A 124 -10.85 -28.91 19.88
C LYS A 124 -10.32 -29.42 21.22
N GLU A 125 -10.72 -30.62 21.60
CA GLU A 125 -10.17 -31.32 22.77
C GLU A 125 -8.76 -31.84 22.46
N LYS A 126 -7.84 -31.76 23.43
CA LYS A 126 -6.52 -32.42 23.35
C LYS A 126 -6.74 -33.94 23.40
N LYS A 127 -6.62 -34.65 22.27
CA LYS A 127 -6.74 -36.11 22.24
C LYS A 127 -5.49 -36.78 22.83
N ASN A 128 -5.67 -37.70 23.78
CA ASN A 128 -4.63 -38.63 24.25
C ASN A 128 -4.34 -39.71 23.19
N SER A 129 -3.08 -40.10 23.08
CA SER A 129 -2.42 -40.76 21.94
C SER A 129 -2.66 -42.28 21.75
N THR A 130 -3.80 -42.84 22.17
CA THR A 130 -4.01 -44.31 22.15
C THR A 130 -5.07 -44.87 21.20
N ASP A 131 -5.89 -44.03 20.54
CA ASP A 131 -7.08 -44.52 19.80
C ASP A 131 -6.94 -44.54 18.26
N ASP A 132 -5.71 -44.40 17.75
CA ASP A 132 -5.46 -43.99 16.35
C ASP A 132 -5.25 -45.15 15.34
N ARG A 133 -5.52 -46.41 15.69
CA ARG A 133 -5.31 -47.54 14.77
C ARG A 133 -6.53 -48.02 13.99
N GLU A 134 -7.76 -47.66 14.36
CA GLU A 134 -8.96 -48.23 13.71
C GLU A 134 -9.87 -47.23 12.98
N ARG A 135 -9.59 -45.92 13.00
CA ARG A 135 -10.44 -44.88 12.36
C ARG A 135 -9.79 -44.10 11.21
N GLN A 136 -8.71 -44.60 10.61
CA GLN A 136 -8.13 -44.05 9.37
C GLN A 136 -8.94 -44.39 8.09
N LYS A 137 -10.28 -44.30 8.15
CA LYS A 137 -11.15 -44.26 6.96
C LYS A 137 -12.10 -43.06 7.02
N LYS A 138 -11.53 -41.85 7.08
CA LYS A 138 -12.11 -40.49 6.85
C LYS A 138 -13.34 -40.06 7.68
N PRO A 139 -13.53 -38.74 7.98
CA PRO A 139 -12.78 -37.58 7.49
C PRO A 139 -11.86 -36.98 8.57
N PRO A 140 -10.53 -36.93 8.37
CA PRO A 140 -9.70 -36.00 9.10
C PRO A 140 -9.89 -34.60 8.51
N GLY A 141 -9.76 -33.56 9.34
CA GLY A 141 -9.38 -32.25 8.87
C GLY A 141 -8.04 -32.39 8.15
N SER A 142 -8.12 -32.52 6.83
CA SER A 142 -7.00 -32.83 5.95
C SER A 142 -6.03 -31.67 5.94
N THR A 143 -4.91 -31.84 6.63
CA THR A 143 -3.69 -31.06 6.41
C THR A 143 -3.08 -31.36 5.01
N GLU A 144 -3.67 -32.28 4.26
CA GLU A 144 -3.41 -32.57 2.83
C GLU A 144 -4.12 -31.58 1.87
N GLY A 145 -4.72 -30.50 2.38
CA GLY A 145 -5.48 -29.55 1.56
C GLY A 145 -4.78 -28.23 1.25
N ARG A 146 -3.65 -27.89 1.88
CA ARG A 146 -3.01 -26.55 1.73
C ARG A 146 -2.26 -26.34 0.41
N GLU A 147 -2.42 -27.25 -0.54
CA GLU A 147 -1.48 -27.49 -1.63
C GLU A 147 -1.55 -26.47 -2.77
N ASN A 148 -2.47 -25.50 -2.74
CA ASN A 148 -2.58 -24.46 -3.77
C ASN A 148 -3.11 -23.10 -3.27
N GLY A 149 -2.98 -22.82 -1.97
CA GLY A 149 -3.53 -21.60 -1.36
C GLY A 149 -5.05 -21.62 -1.15
N TYR A 150 -5.71 -22.77 -1.38
CA TYR A 150 -7.12 -23.02 -1.12
C TYR A 150 -7.30 -24.27 -0.25
N GLU A 151 -8.36 -24.33 0.54
CA GLU A 151 -8.81 -25.51 1.28
C GLU A 151 -10.19 -25.95 0.76
N THR A 152 -10.48 -27.25 0.79
CA THR A 152 -11.79 -27.76 0.34
C THR A 152 -12.70 -27.98 1.54
N PHE A 153 -13.79 -27.22 1.61
CA PHE A 153 -14.89 -27.46 2.55
C PHE A 153 -15.89 -28.45 1.94
N LYS A 154 -16.26 -29.48 2.70
CA LYS A 154 -17.19 -30.51 2.25
C LYS A 154 -18.20 -30.86 3.33
N ALA A 155 -19.48 -30.86 2.97
CA ALA A 155 -20.59 -31.35 3.79
C ALA A 155 -21.44 -32.33 2.98
N SER A 156 -21.98 -33.36 3.62
CA SER A 156 -22.76 -34.40 2.93
C SER A 156 -23.96 -34.77 3.78
N VAL A 157 -25.13 -34.90 3.14
CA VAL A 157 -26.38 -35.23 3.82
C VAL A 157 -27.36 -35.97 2.92
N PHE A 158 -28.23 -36.79 3.50
CA PHE A 158 -29.32 -37.44 2.76
C PHE A 158 -30.54 -36.52 2.70
N ILE A 159 -30.93 -36.15 1.48
CA ILE A 159 -32.17 -35.41 1.22
C ILE A 159 -33.30 -36.44 1.04
N PRO A 160 -34.40 -36.36 1.82
CA PRO A 160 -35.56 -37.22 1.63
C PRO A 160 -36.16 -37.11 0.23
N ARG A 161 -36.99 -38.09 -0.13
CA ARG A 161 -37.70 -38.10 -1.42
C ARG A 161 -38.54 -36.83 -1.59
N LYS A 162 -38.56 -36.27 -2.80
CA LYS A 162 -39.34 -35.07 -3.17
C LYS A 162 -39.12 -33.86 -2.24
N MET A 163 -37.96 -33.76 -1.61
CA MET A 163 -37.57 -32.64 -0.74
C MET A 163 -36.34 -31.91 -1.29
N GLN A 164 -36.01 -30.81 -0.64
CA GLN A 164 -34.81 -30.02 -0.93
C GLN A 164 -33.95 -29.81 0.32
N ALA A 165 -32.68 -29.54 0.10
CA ALA A 165 -31.78 -29.05 1.12
C ALA A 165 -31.10 -27.74 0.66
N ARG A 166 -30.96 -26.79 1.58
CA ARG A 166 -30.25 -25.54 1.37
C ARG A 166 -29.03 -25.50 2.27
N PHE A 167 -27.88 -25.21 1.68
CA PHE A 167 -26.60 -25.03 2.36
C PHE A 167 -26.20 -23.56 2.29
N VAL A 168 -25.68 -23.01 3.38
CA VAL A 168 -25.17 -21.64 3.46
C VAL A 168 -23.85 -21.66 4.21
N LEU A 169 -22.75 -21.29 3.55
CA LEU A 169 -21.41 -21.21 4.11
C LEU A 169 -20.96 -19.75 4.17
N HIS A 170 -20.48 -19.31 5.33
CA HIS A 170 -19.88 -18.00 5.54
C HIS A 170 -18.38 -18.16 5.84
N TYR A 171 -17.56 -17.40 5.14
CA TYR A 171 -16.13 -17.31 5.40
C TYR A 171 -15.61 -15.89 5.17
N GLU A 172 -14.51 -15.59 5.85
CA GLU A 172 -13.94 -14.24 5.90
C GLU A 172 -12.44 -14.29 5.65
N GLU A 173 -11.94 -13.27 4.94
CA GLU A 173 -10.51 -13.11 4.69
C GLU A 173 -10.11 -11.65 4.60
N LEU A 174 -8.88 -11.34 5.00
CA LEU A 174 -8.25 -10.06 4.71
C LEU A 174 -7.44 -10.19 3.41
N LEU A 175 -7.80 -9.41 2.40
CA LEU A 175 -7.12 -9.43 1.10
C LEU A 175 -5.70 -8.90 1.22
N GLN A 176 -4.75 -9.62 0.65
CA GLN A 176 -3.34 -9.22 0.62
C GLN A 176 -3.01 -8.53 -0.70
N ARG A 177 -2.38 -7.37 -0.63
CA ARG A 177 -1.87 -6.67 -1.80
C ARG A 177 -0.59 -7.34 -2.30
N ARG A 178 -0.59 -7.80 -3.55
CA ARG A 178 0.58 -8.41 -4.20
C ARG A 178 0.73 -7.89 -5.61
N LEU A 179 1.96 -7.63 -6.03
CA LEU A 179 2.26 -7.10 -7.37
C LEU A 179 1.40 -5.88 -7.74
N GLY A 180 1.05 -5.09 -6.74
CA GLY A 180 0.29 -3.86 -6.90
C GLY A 180 -1.23 -4.00 -6.95
N LYS A 181 -1.81 -5.18 -6.71
CA LYS A 181 -3.26 -5.40 -6.74
C LYS A 181 -3.73 -6.28 -5.58
N TYR A 182 -4.98 -6.10 -5.18
CA TYR A 182 -5.73 -7.08 -4.38
C TYR A 182 -6.43 -8.05 -5.33
N GLU A 183 -6.38 -9.34 -5.04
CA GLU A 183 -7.05 -10.39 -5.83
C GLU A 183 -8.10 -11.09 -4.94
N TYR A 184 -9.38 -10.96 -5.28
CA TYR A 184 -10.45 -11.74 -4.69
C TYR A 184 -10.86 -12.85 -5.66
N THR A 185 -10.92 -14.10 -5.19
CA THR A 185 -11.19 -15.26 -6.03
C THR A 185 -12.32 -16.12 -5.48
N VAL A 186 -13.27 -16.46 -6.34
CA VAL A 186 -14.35 -17.41 -6.06
C VAL A 186 -14.22 -18.62 -6.97
N SER A 187 -14.15 -19.81 -6.38
CA SER A 187 -14.18 -21.07 -7.13
C SER A 187 -15.61 -21.44 -7.54
N ILE A 188 -15.92 -21.44 -8.84
CA ILE A 188 -17.24 -21.82 -9.36
C ILE A 188 -17.17 -23.24 -9.94
N ARG A 189 -17.38 -24.23 -9.07
CA ARG A 189 -17.25 -25.67 -9.43
C ARG A 189 -18.43 -26.52 -8.92
N PRO A 190 -19.69 -26.21 -9.27
CA PRO A 190 -20.86 -26.97 -8.81
C PRO A 190 -20.94 -28.45 -9.26
N GLN A 191 -20.06 -28.91 -10.17
CA GLN A 191 -20.01 -30.29 -10.70
C GLN A 191 -21.27 -30.72 -11.48
N GLN A 192 -22.18 -29.78 -11.74
CA GLN A 192 -23.39 -29.93 -12.54
C GLN A 192 -23.85 -28.56 -13.05
N LEU A 193 -24.68 -28.54 -14.09
CA LEU A 193 -25.32 -27.29 -14.55
C LEU A 193 -26.34 -26.82 -13.51
N VAL A 194 -26.36 -25.52 -13.26
CA VAL A 194 -27.21 -24.92 -12.21
C VAL A 194 -28.29 -24.08 -12.86
N GLY A 195 -29.54 -24.27 -12.42
CA GLY A 195 -30.69 -23.51 -12.94
C GLY A 195 -30.54 -22.00 -12.77
N ARG A 196 -30.14 -21.56 -11.58
CA ARG A 196 -29.86 -20.16 -11.25
C ARG A 196 -28.47 -20.03 -10.63
N LEU A 197 -27.49 -19.55 -11.41
CA LEU A 197 -26.13 -19.28 -10.95
C LEU A 197 -25.90 -17.78 -10.90
N ARG A 198 -25.56 -17.24 -9.72
CA ARG A 198 -25.25 -15.81 -9.58
C ARG A 198 -24.09 -15.59 -8.62
N VAL A 199 -23.07 -14.86 -9.06
CA VAL A 199 -22.01 -14.31 -8.22
C VAL A 199 -22.18 -12.80 -8.14
N GLU A 200 -22.26 -12.25 -6.95
CA GLU A 200 -22.34 -10.80 -6.70
C GLU A 200 -21.25 -10.39 -5.72
N VAL A 201 -20.41 -9.44 -6.11
CA VAL A 201 -19.33 -8.90 -5.26
C VAL A 201 -19.49 -7.39 -5.17
N ASN A 202 -19.63 -6.89 -3.95
CA ASN A 202 -19.69 -5.46 -3.63
C ASN A 202 -18.36 -5.06 -2.96
N ILE A 203 -17.67 -4.04 -3.45
CA ILE A 203 -16.38 -3.55 -2.96
C ILE A 203 -16.58 -2.11 -2.49
N LEU A 204 -16.25 -1.84 -1.23
CA LEU A 204 -16.33 -0.53 -0.59
C LEU A 204 -14.96 -0.14 -0.04
N GLU A 205 -14.36 0.90 -0.63
CA GLU A 205 -13.04 1.41 -0.26
C GLU A 205 -13.12 2.92 -0.02
N SER A 206 -12.96 3.34 1.24
CA SER A 206 -13.01 4.75 1.65
C SER A 206 -11.91 5.59 1.01
N SER A 207 -10.72 5.00 0.80
CA SER A 207 -9.59 5.63 0.11
C SER A 207 -9.86 5.86 -1.38
N GLY A 208 -10.83 5.14 -1.96
CA GLY A 208 -11.21 5.18 -3.37
C GLY A 208 -10.52 4.11 -4.23
N ILE A 209 -11.23 3.60 -5.23
CA ILE A 209 -10.80 2.54 -6.17
C ILE A 209 -10.12 3.20 -7.37
N VAL A 210 -8.86 2.84 -7.62
CA VAL A 210 -8.05 3.37 -8.75
C VAL A 210 -8.16 2.50 -9.99
N SER A 211 -8.22 1.18 -9.81
CA SER A 211 -8.35 0.23 -10.90
C SER A 211 -9.22 -0.94 -10.49
N LEU A 212 -9.95 -1.50 -11.45
CA LEU A 212 -10.76 -2.71 -11.27
C LEU A 212 -10.79 -3.48 -12.59
N GLU A 213 -10.42 -4.75 -12.53
CA GLU A 213 -10.43 -5.67 -13.67
C GLU A 213 -11.05 -7.01 -13.26
N VAL A 214 -11.79 -7.61 -14.18
CA VAL A 214 -12.36 -8.97 -14.04
C VAL A 214 -11.82 -9.80 -15.20
N PRO A 215 -10.72 -10.55 -15.02
CA PRO A 215 -10.17 -11.38 -16.08
C PRO A 215 -11.11 -12.55 -16.45
N PRO A 216 -10.87 -13.22 -17.59
CA PRO A 216 -11.57 -14.45 -17.95
C PRO A 216 -11.50 -15.52 -16.87
N LEU A 217 -12.49 -16.43 -16.85
CA LEU A 217 -12.53 -17.55 -15.91
C LEU A 217 -11.27 -18.41 -16.02
N ARG A 218 -10.57 -18.61 -14.89
CA ARG A 218 -9.34 -19.40 -14.87
C ARG A 218 -9.64 -20.87 -14.62
N ASN A 219 -9.32 -21.72 -15.59
CA ASN A 219 -9.42 -23.17 -15.44
C ASN A 219 -8.10 -23.76 -14.96
N SER A 220 -8.15 -24.62 -13.93
CA SER A 220 -6.97 -25.26 -13.32
C SER A 220 -6.08 -26.03 -14.32
N LYS A 221 -6.59 -26.40 -15.51
CA LYS A 221 -5.85 -27.12 -16.55
C LYS A 221 -5.24 -26.25 -17.67
N GLN A 222 -5.51 -24.94 -17.68
CA GLN A 222 -4.88 -23.98 -18.59
C GLN A 222 -4.07 -22.97 -17.78
N ARG A 223 -2.92 -23.42 -17.25
CA ARG A 223 -1.89 -22.54 -16.66
C ARG A 223 -0.61 -22.48 -17.50
N GLY A 224 -0.69 -22.90 -18.77
CA GLY A 224 0.44 -22.91 -19.70
C GLY A 224 0.27 -21.94 -20.87
N ASN A 225 1.17 -20.95 -20.93
CA ASN A 225 1.65 -20.25 -22.12
C ASN A 225 0.62 -19.70 -23.12
N GLY A 226 0.20 -18.46 -22.87
CA GLY A 226 -0.15 -17.51 -23.92
C GLY A 226 0.29 -16.13 -23.44
N LYS A 227 1.06 -15.41 -24.25
CA LYS A 227 1.22 -13.95 -24.08
C LYS A 227 -0.15 -13.37 -23.75
N ALA A 228 -0.26 -12.66 -22.63
CA ALA A 228 -1.48 -11.99 -22.20
C ALA A 228 -1.77 -10.75 -23.06
N GLU A 229 -1.86 -10.96 -24.38
CA GLU A 229 -2.39 -10.01 -25.37
C GLU A 229 -3.68 -10.57 -26.01
N GLY A 230 -4.29 -11.59 -25.40
CA GLY A 230 -5.60 -12.13 -25.78
C GLY A 230 -6.70 -11.58 -24.87
N ASP A 231 -7.49 -10.66 -25.41
CA ASP A 231 -8.78 -10.10 -24.93
C ASP A 231 -9.01 -10.08 -23.41
N VAL A 232 -8.80 -8.92 -22.78
CA VAL A 232 -9.05 -8.61 -21.35
C VAL A 232 -10.57 -8.49 -21.08
N SER A 233 -11.39 -9.27 -21.78
CA SER A 233 -12.83 -9.20 -21.64
C SER A 233 -13.28 -9.98 -20.40
N PRO A 234 -14.15 -9.41 -19.54
CA PRO A 234 -14.80 -10.17 -18.49
C PRO A 234 -15.55 -11.40 -19.03
N PRO A 235 -15.80 -12.41 -18.19
CA PRO A 235 -16.64 -13.54 -18.59
C PRO A 235 -18.00 -13.06 -19.16
N PRO A 236 -18.57 -13.77 -20.15
CA PRO A 236 -19.90 -13.44 -20.66
C PRO A 236 -20.92 -13.37 -19.51
N SER A 237 -21.86 -12.43 -19.58
CA SER A 237 -22.87 -12.20 -18.53
C SER A 237 -22.31 -11.63 -17.22
N THR A 238 -21.14 -11.00 -17.27
CA THR A 238 -20.61 -10.13 -16.20
C THR A 238 -21.01 -8.68 -16.44
N VAL A 239 -21.58 -8.05 -15.40
CA VAL A 239 -21.92 -6.62 -15.34
C VAL A 239 -21.08 -5.97 -14.24
N ILE A 240 -20.42 -4.86 -14.57
CA ILE A 240 -19.57 -4.10 -13.65
C ILE A 240 -20.13 -2.68 -13.54
N GLY A 241 -20.60 -2.31 -12.36
CA GLY A 241 -20.94 -0.92 -12.02
C GLY A 241 -19.96 -0.40 -10.98
N HIS A 242 -19.41 0.79 -11.16
CA HIS A 242 -18.51 1.37 -10.15
C HIS A 242 -18.62 2.90 -10.06
N THR A 243 -18.33 3.41 -8.88
CA THR A 243 -18.10 4.82 -8.57
C THR A 243 -16.67 4.96 -8.03
N LYS A 244 -16.32 6.11 -7.45
CA LYS A 244 -14.99 6.32 -6.87
C LYS A 244 -14.70 5.41 -5.67
N THR A 245 -15.70 5.02 -4.89
CA THR A 245 -15.51 4.29 -3.62
C THR A 245 -16.28 2.99 -3.54
N LEU A 246 -17.22 2.76 -4.47
CA LEU A 246 -18.07 1.56 -4.51
C LEU A 246 -17.93 0.88 -5.86
N ALA A 247 -17.76 -0.43 -5.89
CA ALA A 247 -17.92 -1.24 -7.09
C ALA A 247 -18.85 -2.43 -6.83
N LYS A 248 -19.68 -2.76 -7.82
CA LYS A 248 -20.58 -3.91 -7.85
C LYS A 248 -20.31 -4.71 -9.10
N VAL A 249 -19.84 -5.94 -8.91
CA VAL A 249 -19.57 -6.91 -9.99
C VAL A 249 -20.59 -8.04 -9.87
N THR A 250 -21.35 -8.28 -10.93
CA THR A 250 -22.36 -9.36 -10.98
C THR A 250 -22.09 -10.28 -12.16
N PHE A 251 -21.97 -11.58 -11.93
CA PHE A 251 -21.87 -12.62 -12.96
C PHE A 251 -23.07 -13.55 -12.85
N ASN A 252 -23.90 -13.62 -13.89
CA ASN A 252 -25.18 -14.33 -13.88
C ASN A 252 -25.42 -15.10 -15.19
N PRO A 253 -24.66 -16.19 -15.44
CA PRO A 253 -24.76 -16.95 -16.68
C PRO A 253 -26.02 -17.82 -16.73
N SER A 254 -26.72 -17.76 -17.87
CA SER A 254 -27.80 -18.71 -18.19
C SER A 254 -27.27 -20.15 -18.31
N VAL A 255 -28.15 -21.15 -18.21
CA VAL A 255 -27.74 -22.57 -18.41
C VAL A 255 -27.09 -22.77 -19.79
N VAL A 256 -27.58 -22.08 -20.82
CA VAL A 256 -27.00 -22.14 -22.17
C VAL A 256 -25.57 -21.60 -22.17
N GLU A 257 -25.32 -20.47 -21.52
CA GLU A 257 -23.97 -19.90 -21.38
C GLU A 257 -23.05 -20.79 -20.55
N GLN A 258 -23.56 -21.37 -19.46
CA GLN A 258 -22.81 -22.35 -18.67
C GLN A 258 -22.35 -23.53 -19.54
N THR A 259 -23.21 -24.06 -20.42
CA THR A 259 -22.82 -25.16 -21.33
C THR A 259 -21.78 -24.78 -22.38
N ARG A 260 -21.73 -23.50 -22.78
CA ARG A 260 -20.70 -22.97 -23.68
C ARG A 260 -19.35 -22.85 -22.97
N ILE A 261 -19.36 -22.51 -21.67
CA ILE A 261 -18.15 -22.44 -20.84
C ILE A 261 -17.66 -23.84 -20.47
N ALA A 262 -18.51 -24.64 -19.83
CA ALA A 262 -18.16 -25.98 -19.33
C ALA A 262 -19.38 -26.89 -19.19
N ARG A 263 -19.44 -27.96 -20.01
CA ARG A 263 -20.55 -28.94 -20.00
C ARG A 263 -20.67 -29.75 -18.71
N ASN A 264 -19.59 -29.87 -17.93
CA ASN A 264 -19.55 -30.60 -16.66
C ASN A 264 -19.89 -29.73 -15.43
N GLY A 265 -20.23 -28.44 -15.62
CA GLY A 265 -20.50 -27.52 -14.53
C GLY A 265 -19.28 -27.04 -13.75
N ILE A 266 -18.06 -27.24 -14.26
CA ILE A 266 -16.83 -26.67 -13.68
C ILE A 266 -16.49 -25.41 -14.48
N LEU A 267 -16.96 -24.25 -14.04
CA LEU A 267 -16.80 -22.99 -14.78
C LEU A 267 -15.39 -22.41 -14.63
N GLY A 268 -14.76 -22.59 -13.46
CA GLY A 268 -13.41 -22.09 -13.17
C GLY A 268 -13.36 -21.12 -12.00
N ASP A 269 -12.23 -20.45 -11.83
CA ASP A 269 -12.07 -19.37 -10.86
C ASP A 269 -12.61 -18.07 -11.44
N PHE A 270 -13.53 -17.42 -10.73
CA PHE A 270 -13.96 -16.05 -11.00
C PHE A 270 -13.12 -15.11 -10.14
N ILE A 271 -12.34 -14.26 -10.80
CA ILE A 271 -11.31 -13.43 -10.16
C ILE A 271 -11.69 -11.97 -10.35
N ILE A 272 -11.57 -11.17 -9.30
CA ILE A 272 -11.66 -9.71 -9.36
C ILE A 272 -10.33 -9.16 -8.84
N ARG A 273 -9.72 -8.28 -9.61
CA ARG A 273 -8.52 -7.57 -9.18
C ARG A 273 -8.79 -6.08 -9.11
N TYR A 274 -8.35 -5.44 -8.05
CA TYR A 274 -8.49 -4.00 -7.88
C TYR A 274 -7.31 -3.41 -7.12
N ASP A 275 -7.16 -2.09 -7.18
CA ASP A 275 -6.25 -1.36 -6.31
C ASP A 275 -6.91 -0.05 -5.86
N VAL A 276 -6.40 0.52 -4.78
CA VAL A 276 -6.94 1.72 -4.13
C VAL A 276 -6.04 2.93 -4.33
N ASN A 277 -6.56 4.12 -4.06
CA ASN A 277 -5.77 5.34 -4.08
C ASN A 277 -4.80 5.36 -2.91
N ARG A 278 -3.54 5.72 -3.21
CA ARG A 278 -2.42 5.67 -2.26
C ARG A 278 -1.57 6.92 -2.45
N GLU A 279 -0.99 7.39 -1.35
CA GLU A 279 -0.10 8.57 -1.34
C GLU A 279 1.06 8.30 -0.37
N LEU A 280 2.19 8.98 -0.57
CA LEU A 280 3.29 8.99 0.40
C LEU A 280 2.88 9.78 1.66
N SER A 281 2.33 9.08 2.64
CA SER A 281 1.89 9.58 3.94
C SER A 281 2.05 8.49 5.00
N VAL A 282 1.59 8.73 6.23
CA VAL A 282 1.59 7.67 7.26
C VAL A 282 0.84 6.41 6.84
N GLY A 283 -0.05 6.48 5.85
CA GLY A 283 -0.96 5.39 5.47
C GLY A 283 -2.42 5.79 5.63
N ASP A 284 -3.32 4.84 5.41
CA ASP A 284 -4.75 4.97 5.69
C ASP A 284 -5.06 4.33 7.06
N VAL A 285 -5.42 5.17 8.03
CA VAL A 285 -5.77 4.74 9.39
C VAL A 285 -7.27 4.89 9.56
N GLN A 286 -7.94 3.77 9.82
CA GLN A 286 -9.38 3.70 10.00
C GLN A 286 -9.68 3.28 11.43
N ILE A 287 -10.60 3.98 12.08
CA ILE A 287 -10.95 3.78 13.49
C ILE A 287 -12.47 3.60 13.58
N LEU A 288 -12.92 2.55 14.27
CA LEU A 288 -14.34 2.26 14.49
C LEU A 288 -14.50 1.43 15.76
N ASN A 289 -15.47 1.80 16.61
CA ASN A 289 -15.85 1.07 17.83
C ASN A 289 -14.69 0.72 18.78
N GLY A 290 -13.69 1.59 18.91
CA GLY A 290 -12.54 1.35 19.80
C GLY A 290 -11.46 0.44 19.20
N TYR A 291 -11.55 0.08 17.92
CA TYR A 291 -10.53 -0.63 17.18
C TYR A 291 -10.00 0.23 16.02
N PHE A 292 -8.81 -0.09 15.55
CA PHE A 292 -8.25 0.52 14.35
C PHE A 292 -7.57 -0.50 13.44
N VAL A 293 -7.56 -0.18 12.15
CA VAL A 293 -6.69 -0.82 11.16
C VAL A 293 -5.93 0.26 10.40
N HIS A 294 -4.65 0.03 10.18
CA HIS A 294 -3.72 0.93 9.54
C HIS A 294 -3.07 0.25 8.33
N TYR A 295 -3.35 0.78 7.15
CA TYR A 295 -2.80 0.33 5.87
C TYR A 295 -1.66 1.24 5.42
N PHE A 296 -0.44 0.72 5.39
CA PHE A 296 0.75 1.44 4.96
C PHE A 296 1.32 0.85 3.67
N ALA A 297 1.12 1.56 2.56
CA ALA A 297 1.61 1.20 1.24
C ALA A 297 2.03 2.43 0.42
N PRO A 298 3.13 3.12 0.81
CA PRO A 298 3.57 4.35 0.15
C PRO A 298 3.91 4.11 -1.33
N THR A 299 3.70 5.14 -2.14
CA THR A 299 3.97 5.17 -3.59
C THR A 299 5.13 6.10 -3.92
N ASP A 300 5.60 6.01 -5.18
CA ASP A 300 6.56 6.96 -5.77
C ASP A 300 7.89 7.07 -5.02
N LEU A 301 8.31 5.96 -4.39
CA LEU A 301 9.59 5.84 -3.72
C LEU A 301 10.66 5.28 -4.66
N PRO A 302 11.89 5.80 -4.62
CA PRO A 302 13.01 5.22 -5.34
C PRO A 302 13.36 3.85 -4.73
N PRO A 303 13.72 2.86 -5.57
CA PRO A 303 13.95 1.50 -5.10
C PRO A 303 15.33 1.32 -4.45
N LEU A 304 15.37 0.66 -3.29
CA LEU A 304 16.57 0.39 -2.50
C LEU A 304 17.49 -0.61 -3.20
N PRO A 305 18.80 -0.35 -3.35
CA PRO A 305 19.75 -1.38 -3.78
C PRO A 305 19.65 -2.62 -2.89
N LYS A 306 19.79 -3.82 -3.48
CA LYS A 306 19.73 -5.08 -2.73
C LYS A 306 20.98 -5.94 -2.90
N ASN A 307 21.30 -6.68 -1.85
CA ASN A 307 22.36 -7.69 -1.82
C ASN A 307 21.69 -9.08 -1.72
N VAL A 308 21.72 -9.87 -2.80
CA VAL A 308 20.98 -11.13 -2.87
C VAL A 308 21.90 -12.33 -3.03
N VAL A 309 21.72 -13.34 -2.18
CA VAL A 309 22.37 -14.66 -2.35
C VAL A 309 21.33 -15.71 -2.69
N PHE A 310 21.48 -16.32 -3.87
CA PHE A 310 20.64 -17.44 -4.30
C PHE A 310 21.28 -18.75 -3.83
N VAL A 311 20.57 -19.51 -3.00
CA VAL A 311 21.04 -20.80 -2.47
C VAL A 311 20.15 -21.90 -3.06
N LEU A 312 20.72 -22.68 -3.97
CA LEU A 312 19.99 -23.53 -4.90
C LEU A 312 20.34 -24.99 -4.68
N ASP A 313 19.33 -25.83 -4.46
CA ASP A 313 19.53 -27.27 -4.40
C ASP A 313 19.89 -27.83 -5.78
N SER A 314 20.91 -28.68 -5.78
CA SER A 314 21.42 -29.45 -6.91
C SER A 314 21.64 -30.90 -6.50
N SER A 315 20.85 -31.39 -5.53
CA SER A 315 20.76 -32.79 -5.12
C SER A 315 20.28 -33.69 -6.28
N ALA A 316 20.44 -35.00 -6.13
CA ALA A 316 20.01 -35.96 -7.14
C ALA A 316 18.49 -35.96 -7.40
N SER A 317 17.66 -35.53 -6.44
CA SER A 317 16.20 -35.41 -6.62
C SER A 317 15.80 -34.32 -7.61
N MET A 318 16.65 -33.30 -7.80
CA MET A 318 16.42 -32.19 -8.73
C MET A 318 16.59 -32.57 -10.22
N VAL A 319 16.91 -33.83 -10.54
CA VAL A 319 17.02 -34.33 -11.93
C VAL A 319 15.75 -34.04 -12.74
N GLY A 320 15.94 -33.67 -14.01
CA GLY A 320 14.85 -33.51 -14.98
C GLY A 320 14.29 -32.10 -15.02
N THR A 321 12.95 -31.98 -14.95
CA THR A 321 12.22 -30.72 -15.14
C THR A 321 12.47 -29.72 -14.02
N LYS A 322 12.57 -30.16 -12.76
CA LYS A 322 12.78 -29.31 -11.58
C LYS A 322 14.00 -28.41 -11.74
N LEU A 323 15.20 -28.98 -11.90
CA LEU A 323 16.42 -28.18 -12.10
C LEU A 323 16.37 -27.37 -13.40
N LYS A 324 15.79 -27.91 -14.48
CA LYS A 324 15.67 -27.18 -15.75
C LYS A 324 14.85 -25.88 -15.57
N GLN A 325 13.67 -25.98 -14.97
CA GLN A 325 12.80 -24.84 -14.68
C GLN A 325 13.44 -23.86 -13.68
N THR A 326 14.13 -24.36 -12.65
CA THR A 326 14.89 -23.50 -11.73
C THR A 326 15.96 -22.68 -12.47
N LYS A 327 16.71 -23.29 -13.38
CA LYS A 327 17.71 -22.58 -14.20
C LYS A 327 17.06 -21.53 -15.10
N GLU A 328 15.96 -21.86 -15.77
CA GLU A 328 15.22 -20.94 -16.65
C GLU A 328 14.67 -19.73 -15.88
N ALA A 329 14.10 -19.95 -14.68
CA ALA A 329 13.65 -18.87 -13.80
C ALA A 329 14.80 -17.94 -13.41
N LEU A 330 15.93 -18.51 -12.97
CA LEU A 330 17.09 -17.73 -12.55
C LEU A 330 17.71 -16.94 -13.70
N PHE A 331 17.71 -17.47 -14.93
CA PHE A 331 18.17 -16.72 -16.09
C PHE A 331 17.35 -15.47 -16.36
N THR A 332 16.05 -15.52 -16.05
CA THR A 332 15.13 -14.39 -16.14
C THR A 332 15.33 -13.44 -14.97
N ILE A 333 15.36 -13.95 -13.73
CA ILE A 333 15.59 -13.15 -12.51
C ILE A 333 16.90 -12.37 -12.58
N LEU A 334 17.98 -12.98 -13.09
CA LEU A 334 19.27 -12.31 -13.24
C LEU A 334 19.24 -11.12 -14.21
N GLN A 335 18.28 -11.08 -15.15
CA GLN A 335 18.11 -9.94 -16.06
C GLN A 335 17.36 -8.78 -15.40
N ASP A 336 16.54 -9.08 -14.38
CA ASP A 336 15.75 -8.09 -13.64
C ASP A 336 16.52 -7.49 -12.45
N LEU A 337 17.74 -7.97 -12.17
CA LEU A 337 18.63 -7.33 -11.21
C LEU A 337 19.08 -5.96 -11.75
N ARG A 338 19.09 -4.95 -10.88
CA ARG A 338 19.49 -3.58 -11.26
C ARG A 338 20.99 -3.39 -11.12
N PRO A 339 21.60 -2.45 -11.86
CA PRO A 339 23.04 -2.20 -11.81
C PRO A 339 23.61 -1.92 -10.41
N GLU A 340 22.81 -1.33 -9.52
CA GLU A 340 23.19 -1.01 -8.14
C GLU A 340 23.13 -2.22 -7.19
N ASP A 341 22.49 -3.32 -7.62
CA ASP A 341 22.36 -4.54 -6.84
C ASP A 341 23.67 -5.34 -6.85
N HIS A 342 23.85 -6.14 -5.79
CA HIS A 342 24.96 -7.08 -5.66
C HIS A 342 24.42 -8.49 -5.46
N PHE A 343 25.09 -9.49 -6.03
CA PHE A 343 24.61 -10.86 -5.93
C PHE A 343 25.70 -11.93 -5.90
N ASN A 344 25.31 -13.12 -5.45
CA ASN A 344 26.09 -14.35 -5.58
C ASN A 344 25.16 -15.58 -5.67
N ILE A 345 25.68 -16.70 -6.14
CA ILE A 345 24.94 -17.94 -6.35
C ILE A 345 25.69 -19.09 -5.69
N ILE A 346 24.98 -19.86 -4.89
CA ILE A 346 25.44 -21.07 -4.21
C ILE A 346 24.63 -22.24 -4.75
N GLY A 347 25.31 -23.24 -5.30
CA GLY A 347 24.72 -24.54 -5.60
C GLY A 347 25.11 -25.51 -4.50
N PHE A 348 24.15 -26.24 -3.92
CA PHE A 348 24.44 -27.19 -2.84
C PHE A 348 23.86 -28.57 -3.13
N SER A 349 24.52 -29.58 -2.56
CA SER A 349 24.09 -30.98 -2.54
C SER A 349 24.74 -31.63 -1.31
N ASN A 350 25.49 -32.72 -1.46
CA ASN A 350 26.48 -33.16 -0.45
C ASN A 350 27.71 -32.25 -0.43
N ARG A 351 27.97 -31.50 -1.50
CA ARG A 351 29.02 -30.47 -1.60
C ARG A 351 28.38 -29.11 -1.81
N ILE A 352 29.02 -28.07 -1.28
CA ILE A 352 28.59 -26.69 -1.45
C ILE A 352 29.57 -26.02 -2.42
N LYS A 353 29.03 -25.42 -3.48
CA LYS A 353 29.80 -24.70 -4.51
C LYS A 353 29.31 -23.26 -4.54
N VAL A 354 30.23 -22.32 -4.32
CA VAL A 354 29.98 -20.88 -4.43
C VAL A 354 30.57 -20.38 -5.74
N TRP A 355 29.80 -19.61 -6.51
CA TRP A 355 30.24 -19.07 -7.80
C TRP A 355 31.41 -18.08 -7.65
N GLN A 356 31.23 -17.04 -6.83
CA GLN A 356 32.27 -16.07 -6.50
C GLN A 356 32.67 -16.26 -5.04
N GLN A 357 33.84 -16.85 -4.79
CA GLN A 357 34.29 -17.10 -3.43
C GLN A 357 34.51 -15.79 -2.66
N ASP A 358 34.07 -15.78 -1.41
CA ASP A 358 34.30 -14.71 -0.40
C ASP A 358 33.86 -13.29 -0.79
N ARG A 359 33.01 -13.11 -1.81
CA ARG A 359 32.52 -11.79 -2.21
C ARG A 359 31.13 -11.83 -2.84
N LEU A 360 30.40 -10.73 -2.73
CA LEU A 360 29.29 -10.42 -3.64
C LEU A 360 29.82 -9.57 -4.80
N VAL A 361 29.23 -9.73 -5.99
CA VAL A 361 29.65 -8.99 -7.18
C VAL A 361 28.55 -8.04 -7.66
N PRO A 362 28.89 -6.88 -8.22
CA PRO A 362 27.90 -5.96 -8.78
C PRO A 362 27.28 -6.54 -10.05
N VAL A 363 26.08 -6.06 -10.38
CA VAL A 363 25.37 -6.45 -11.59
C VAL A 363 25.99 -5.75 -12.80
N THR A 364 26.83 -6.49 -13.53
CA THR A 364 27.42 -6.06 -14.80
C THR A 364 27.09 -7.06 -15.90
N PRO A 365 27.05 -6.66 -17.19
CA PRO A 365 26.78 -7.59 -18.29
C PRO A 365 27.74 -8.80 -18.31
N ASN A 366 29.01 -8.60 -17.91
CA ASN A 366 29.99 -9.68 -17.79
C ASN A 366 29.66 -10.63 -16.63
N ASN A 367 29.38 -10.10 -15.44
CA ASN A 367 29.02 -10.90 -14.27
C ASN A 367 27.72 -11.68 -14.50
N ILE A 368 26.71 -11.09 -15.14
CA ILE A 368 25.46 -11.78 -15.49
C ILE A 368 25.72 -12.93 -16.48
N ARG A 369 26.51 -12.69 -17.52
CA ARG A 369 26.89 -13.75 -18.48
C ARG A 369 27.63 -14.90 -17.78
N ASP A 370 28.57 -14.59 -16.91
CA ASP A 370 29.38 -15.60 -16.24
C ASP A 370 28.59 -16.36 -15.16
N ALA A 371 27.65 -15.69 -14.48
CA ALA A 371 26.66 -16.31 -13.60
C ALA A 371 25.75 -17.28 -14.36
N LYS A 372 25.26 -16.90 -15.55
CA LYS A 372 24.45 -17.77 -16.40
C LYS A 372 25.21 -19.03 -16.82
N LYS A 373 26.51 -18.91 -17.15
CA LYS A 373 27.37 -20.07 -17.42
C LYS A 373 27.51 -20.98 -16.20
N TYR A 374 27.72 -20.40 -15.01
CA TYR A 374 27.80 -21.16 -13.76
C TYR A 374 26.52 -21.96 -13.48
N ILE A 375 25.35 -21.31 -13.57
CA ILE A 375 24.03 -21.95 -13.41
C ILE A 375 23.81 -23.04 -14.47
N HIS A 376 24.14 -22.76 -15.73
CA HIS A 376 23.98 -23.73 -16.83
C HIS A 376 24.74 -25.04 -16.53
N ASN A 377 25.96 -24.94 -16.00
CA ASN A 377 26.84 -26.06 -15.67
C ASN A 377 26.48 -26.80 -14.37
N MET A 378 25.51 -26.31 -13.58
CA MET A 378 25.04 -27.05 -12.40
C MET A 378 24.45 -28.38 -12.82
N SER A 379 24.85 -29.46 -12.16
CA SER A 379 24.36 -30.81 -12.44
C SER A 379 23.86 -31.44 -11.14
N PRO A 380 22.73 -32.16 -11.18
CA PRO A 380 22.13 -32.74 -9.99
C PRO A 380 22.98 -33.94 -9.52
N THR A 381 23.42 -33.93 -8.26
CA THR A 381 24.29 -34.97 -7.71
C THR A 381 24.13 -35.09 -6.19
N GLY A 382 24.36 -36.29 -5.62
CA GLY A 382 24.51 -36.45 -4.17
C GLY A 382 23.25 -36.20 -3.34
N GLY A 383 23.45 -35.93 -2.03
CA GLY A 383 22.39 -35.63 -1.06
C GLY A 383 22.14 -34.13 -0.89
N THR A 384 21.61 -33.74 0.28
CA THR A 384 21.08 -32.39 0.53
C THR A 384 21.60 -31.84 1.86
N ASN A 385 22.60 -30.95 1.82
CA ASN A 385 23.20 -30.29 3.00
C ASN A 385 22.67 -28.87 3.19
N ILE A 386 21.44 -28.76 3.70
CA ILE A 386 20.74 -27.48 3.92
C ILE A 386 21.51 -26.57 4.89
N ASN A 387 21.90 -27.11 6.06
CA ASN A 387 22.57 -26.33 7.09
C ASN A 387 23.86 -25.69 6.59
N GLY A 388 24.75 -26.48 5.97
CA GLY A 388 26.01 -25.96 5.47
C GLY A 388 25.82 -24.89 4.37
N ALA A 389 24.85 -25.10 3.48
CA ALA A 389 24.56 -24.16 2.40
C ALA A 389 24.07 -22.80 2.95
N LEU A 390 23.14 -22.83 3.91
CA LEU A 390 22.64 -21.63 4.58
C LEU A 390 23.75 -20.91 5.34
N GLN A 391 24.54 -21.62 6.16
CA GLN A 391 25.67 -21.01 6.89
C GLN A 391 26.66 -20.33 5.93
N THR A 392 26.92 -20.93 4.77
CA THR A 392 27.79 -20.35 3.73
C THR A 392 27.20 -19.07 3.15
N GLY A 393 25.91 -19.07 2.80
CA GLY A 393 25.22 -17.89 2.28
C GLY A 393 25.13 -16.75 3.29
N VAL A 394 24.84 -17.10 4.55
CA VAL A 394 24.77 -16.16 5.67
C VAL A 394 26.15 -15.55 5.96
N LYS A 395 27.22 -16.34 5.91
CA LYS A 395 28.60 -15.85 6.04
C LYS A 395 28.93 -14.83 4.95
N LEU A 396 28.66 -15.14 3.68
CA LEU A 396 28.93 -14.23 2.55
C LEU A 396 28.24 -12.87 2.71
N LEU A 397 26.97 -12.87 3.12
CA LEU A 397 26.24 -11.61 3.36
C LEU A 397 26.77 -10.88 4.59
N ASN A 398 27.04 -11.58 5.69
CA ASN A 398 27.60 -10.96 6.89
C ASN A 398 28.96 -10.31 6.62
N ASP A 399 29.85 -10.99 5.90
CA ASP A 399 31.18 -10.48 5.54
C ASP A 399 31.05 -9.22 4.66
N TYR A 400 30.12 -9.23 3.69
CA TYR A 400 29.85 -8.07 2.84
C TYR A 400 29.25 -6.88 3.62
N ILE A 401 28.32 -7.13 4.53
CA ILE A 401 27.72 -6.09 5.38
C ILE A 401 28.78 -5.48 6.31
N ALA A 402 29.70 -6.28 6.84
CA ALA A 402 30.75 -5.80 7.74
C ALA A 402 31.82 -4.93 7.04
N GLN A 403 32.01 -5.10 5.73
CA GLN A 403 33.02 -4.38 4.94
C GLN A 403 32.49 -3.09 4.30
N ASN A 404 31.19 -2.96 4.10
CA ASN A 404 30.59 -1.81 3.42
C ASN A 404 30.29 -0.64 4.36
N ASP A 405 30.33 0.55 3.78
CA ASP A 405 30.09 1.83 4.45
C ASP A 405 28.66 1.91 5.02
N ILE A 406 28.54 2.43 6.24
CA ILE A 406 27.28 2.55 7.00
C ILE A 406 26.30 3.50 6.29
N ASP A 407 26.81 4.42 5.48
CA ASP A 407 26.05 5.54 4.95
C ASP A 407 25.21 5.22 3.69
N ALA A 408 25.37 4.05 3.06
CA ALA A 408 24.58 3.62 1.92
C ALA A 408 23.71 2.40 2.28
N ARG A 409 22.43 2.66 2.57
CA ARG A 409 21.51 1.60 3.00
C ARG A 409 21.13 0.70 1.81
N SER A 410 21.28 -0.60 2.02
CA SER A 410 20.86 -1.64 1.08
C SER A 410 20.10 -2.72 1.83
N VAL A 411 19.19 -3.40 1.13
CA VAL A 411 18.46 -4.55 1.70
C VAL A 411 19.20 -5.82 1.35
N SER A 412 19.57 -6.60 2.35
CA SER A 412 20.18 -7.91 2.14
C SER A 412 19.12 -9.01 2.26
N LEU A 413 19.21 -10.03 1.41
CA LEU A 413 18.26 -11.15 1.41
C LEU A 413 18.86 -12.46 0.87
N ILE A 414 18.43 -13.58 1.42
CA ILE A 414 18.73 -14.93 0.90
C ILE A 414 17.46 -15.50 0.28
N ILE A 415 17.59 -16.08 -0.91
CA ILE A 415 16.55 -16.89 -1.54
C ILE A 415 17.03 -18.34 -1.57
N PHE A 416 16.41 -19.18 -0.75
CA PHE A 416 16.75 -20.58 -0.56
C PHE A 416 15.72 -21.48 -1.26
N LEU A 417 16.19 -22.40 -2.09
CA LEU A 417 15.34 -23.31 -2.88
C LEU A 417 15.77 -24.77 -2.68
N THR A 418 14.81 -25.64 -2.39
CA THR A 418 15.02 -27.09 -2.21
C THR A 418 13.82 -27.90 -2.67
N ASP A 419 14.04 -29.14 -3.11
CA ASP A 419 12.97 -30.12 -3.37
C ASP A 419 12.94 -31.28 -2.36
N GLY A 420 13.88 -31.29 -1.41
CA GLY A 420 14.03 -32.38 -0.45
C GLY A 420 14.32 -31.95 0.98
N ARG A 421 14.39 -32.97 1.84
CA ARG A 421 14.77 -32.89 3.26
C ARG A 421 16.29 -32.87 3.43
N PRO A 422 16.81 -32.35 4.56
CA PRO A 422 18.23 -32.43 4.84
C PRO A 422 18.66 -33.90 5.03
N THR A 423 19.68 -34.34 4.30
CA THR A 423 20.20 -35.73 4.32
C THR A 423 21.71 -35.82 4.59
N VAL A 424 22.43 -34.70 4.48
CA VAL A 424 23.89 -34.63 4.66
C VAL A 424 24.22 -33.47 5.59
N GLY A 425 25.21 -33.64 6.47
CA GLY A 425 25.58 -32.63 7.47
C GLY A 425 24.63 -32.69 8.67
N GLU A 426 24.17 -31.53 9.13
CA GLU A 426 23.14 -31.45 10.18
C GLU A 426 21.76 -31.69 9.57
N THR A 427 21.05 -32.68 10.10
CA THR A 427 19.74 -33.13 9.60
C THR A 427 18.60 -32.88 10.61
N GLN A 428 18.91 -32.48 11.84
CA GLN A 428 17.91 -32.18 12.86
C GLN A 428 17.32 -30.78 12.63
N SER A 429 16.05 -30.71 12.25
CA SER A 429 15.34 -29.46 11.91
C SER A 429 15.50 -28.36 12.98
N SER A 430 15.41 -28.69 14.27
CA SER A 430 15.58 -27.72 15.36
C SER A 430 16.97 -27.08 15.42
N LYS A 431 18.03 -27.85 15.17
CA LYS A 431 19.41 -27.32 15.12
C LYS A 431 19.64 -26.47 13.88
N ILE A 432 19.09 -26.87 12.73
CA ILE A 432 19.18 -26.07 11.50
C ILE A 432 18.52 -24.70 11.71
N LEU A 433 17.35 -24.67 12.36
CA LEU A 433 16.65 -23.43 12.72
C LEU A 433 17.51 -22.54 13.63
N SER A 434 18.00 -23.09 14.77
CA SER A 434 18.87 -22.35 15.70
C SER A 434 20.12 -21.82 15.01
N ASN A 435 20.87 -22.67 14.31
CA ASN A 435 22.09 -22.28 13.60
C ASN A 435 21.82 -21.14 12.61
N THR A 436 20.71 -21.22 11.87
CA THR A 436 20.35 -20.21 10.86
C THR A 436 20.01 -18.88 11.53
N LYS A 437 19.16 -18.91 12.56
CA LYS A 437 18.76 -17.72 13.34
C LYS A 437 19.98 -17.05 14.00
N ASP A 438 20.85 -17.84 14.63
CA ASP A 438 22.06 -17.37 15.34
C ASP A 438 23.10 -16.77 14.38
N ALA A 439 23.12 -17.22 13.13
CA ALA A 439 24.02 -16.71 12.11
C ALA A 439 23.49 -15.43 11.44
N ILE A 440 22.16 -15.32 11.22
CA ILE A 440 21.53 -14.14 10.61
C ILE A 440 21.43 -12.98 11.59
N ARG A 441 21.00 -13.23 12.83
CA ARG A 441 20.84 -12.22 13.91
C ARG A 441 20.02 -10.99 13.49
N ASP A 442 18.88 -11.23 12.84
CA ASP A 442 17.93 -10.20 12.36
C ASP A 442 18.53 -9.16 11.38
N LYS A 443 19.71 -9.42 10.79
CA LYS A 443 20.38 -8.49 9.87
C LYS A 443 19.78 -8.47 8.47
N PHE A 444 19.15 -9.55 8.05
CA PHE A 444 18.58 -9.71 6.70
C PHE A 444 17.54 -10.82 6.65
N CYS A 445 16.70 -10.81 5.60
CA CYS A 445 15.62 -11.79 5.50
C CYS A 445 15.99 -13.03 4.70
N LEU A 446 15.43 -14.17 5.11
CA LEU A 446 15.57 -15.45 4.45
C LEU A 446 14.22 -15.91 3.89
N PHE A 447 14.14 -16.00 2.57
CA PHE A 447 12.99 -16.51 1.85
C PHE A 447 13.22 -17.95 1.43
N THR A 448 12.24 -18.83 1.64
CA THR A 448 12.36 -20.25 1.34
C THR A 448 11.35 -20.68 0.28
N ILE A 449 11.80 -21.56 -0.62
CA ILE A 449 10.99 -22.09 -1.72
C ILE A 449 11.12 -23.61 -1.72
N GLY A 450 9.99 -24.29 -1.53
CA GLY A 450 9.90 -25.74 -1.62
C GLY A 450 9.27 -26.17 -2.94
N ILE A 451 9.90 -27.13 -3.64
CA ILE A 451 9.37 -27.72 -4.87
C ILE A 451 8.96 -29.17 -4.58
N GLY A 452 7.73 -29.54 -4.94
CA GLY A 452 7.21 -30.90 -4.76
C GLY A 452 6.91 -31.25 -3.30
N ASN A 453 6.47 -32.48 -3.06
CA ASN A 453 5.91 -32.89 -1.76
C ASN A 453 6.94 -33.52 -0.80
N ASP A 454 8.17 -33.72 -1.29
CA ASP A 454 9.24 -34.38 -0.52
C ASP A 454 10.00 -33.42 0.41
N VAL A 455 9.62 -32.13 0.45
CA VAL A 455 10.22 -31.12 1.34
C VAL A 455 9.72 -31.22 2.79
N ASP A 456 10.54 -30.76 3.74
CA ASP A 456 10.07 -30.50 5.11
C ASP A 456 9.43 -29.10 5.18
N HIS A 457 8.14 -29.02 4.86
CA HIS A 457 7.39 -27.76 4.86
C HIS A 457 7.46 -27.01 6.19
N LYS A 458 7.42 -27.73 7.33
CA LYS A 458 7.46 -27.10 8.66
C LYS A 458 8.82 -26.46 8.93
N LEU A 459 9.90 -27.13 8.53
CA LEU A 459 11.24 -26.57 8.61
C LEU A 459 11.35 -25.29 7.76
N LEU A 460 10.91 -25.33 6.49
CA LEU A 460 11.03 -24.18 5.58
C LEU A 460 10.18 -22.98 6.03
N GLU A 461 8.94 -23.22 6.43
CA GLU A 461 8.00 -22.20 6.92
C GLU A 461 8.55 -21.53 8.17
N ARG A 462 8.98 -22.32 9.16
CA ARG A 462 9.51 -21.79 10.41
C ARG A 462 10.83 -21.03 10.18
N MET A 463 11.71 -21.57 9.34
CA MET A 463 13.00 -20.94 9.02
C MET A 463 12.83 -19.55 8.38
N ALA A 464 11.89 -19.40 7.46
CA ALA A 464 11.60 -18.10 6.85
C ALA A 464 10.96 -17.14 7.85
N LEU A 465 9.96 -17.61 8.60
CA LEU A 465 9.23 -16.80 9.60
C LEU A 465 10.14 -16.27 10.72
N GLU A 466 11.11 -17.05 11.18
CA GLU A 466 12.08 -16.63 12.20
C GLU A 466 13.09 -15.59 11.70
N ASN A 467 13.25 -15.46 10.38
CA ASN A 467 14.23 -14.59 9.74
C ASN A 467 13.55 -13.63 8.76
N CYS A 468 12.45 -13.00 9.21
CA CYS A 468 11.66 -11.96 8.52
C CYS A 468 11.18 -12.23 7.07
N GLY A 469 11.34 -13.45 6.57
CA GLY A 469 10.91 -13.85 5.25
C GLY A 469 9.60 -14.61 5.25
N MET A 470 9.30 -15.19 4.09
CA MET A 470 8.14 -16.05 3.88
C MET A 470 8.50 -17.25 3.02
N THR A 471 7.64 -18.26 3.06
CA THR A 471 7.79 -19.48 2.27
C THR A 471 6.83 -19.51 1.09
N ARG A 472 7.30 -20.09 -0.02
CA ARG A 472 6.44 -20.53 -1.13
C ARG A 472 6.62 -22.02 -1.36
N HIS A 473 5.54 -22.66 -1.77
CA HIS A 473 5.51 -24.06 -2.15
C HIS A 473 4.90 -24.17 -3.54
N PHE A 474 5.53 -24.99 -4.40
CA PHE A 474 5.10 -25.23 -5.77
C PHE A 474 4.99 -26.74 -6.01
N GLN A 475 3.95 -27.16 -6.73
CA GLN A 475 3.80 -28.57 -7.13
C GLN A 475 4.73 -28.88 -8.32
N GLU A 476 5.08 -30.16 -8.50
CA GLU A 476 6.05 -30.58 -9.54
C GLU A 476 5.50 -30.47 -10.97
N ASP A 477 4.19 -30.56 -11.14
CA ASP A 477 3.47 -30.49 -12.41
C ASP A 477 3.13 -29.05 -12.84
N GLU A 478 3.37 -28.08 -11.96
CA GLU A 478 3.20 -26.66 -12.26
C GLU A 478 4.39 -26.07 -13.04
N ASP A 479 4.17 -24.91 -13.68
CA ASP A 479 5.27 -24.15 -14.24
C ASP A 479 6.07 -23.46 -13.12
N ALA A 480 6.97 -24.23 -12.51
CA ALA A 480 7.85 -23.77 -11.44
C ALA A 480 8.67 -22.54 -11.88
N ALA A 481 8.97 -22.38 -13.17
CA ALA A 481 9.74 -21.24 -13.63
C ALA A 481 8.94 -19.93 -13.50
N SER A 482 7.69 -19.94 -13.93
CA SER A 482 6.77 -18.81 -13.77
C SER A 482 6.48 -18.49 -12.31
N HIS A 483 6.32 -19.51 -11.46
CA HIS A 483 6.07 -19.32 -10.04
C HIS A 483 7.28 -18.75 -9.28
N LEU A 484 8.48 -19.24 -9.58
CA LEU A 484 9.73 -18.69 -9.05
C LEU A 484 9.90 -17.23 -9.45
N LYS A 485 9.64 -16.91 -10.71
CA LYS A 485 9.68 -15.54 -11.22
C LYS A 485 8.65 -14.64 -10.53
N GLY A 486 7.39 -15.09 -10.44
CA GLY A 486 6.33 -14.34 -9.78
C GLY A 486 6.63 -14.08 -8.30
N PHE A 487 7.21 -15.06 -7.60
CA PHE A 487 7.67 -14.85 -6.23
C PHE A 487 8.80 -13.82 -6.15
N TYR A 488 9.80 -13.90 -7.04
CA TYR A 488 10.85 -12.89 -7.09
C TYR A 488 10.28 -11.49 -7.39
N ASP A 489 9.26 -11.37 -8.24
CA ASP A 489 8.62 -10.08 -8.54
C ASP A 489 7.94 -9.45 -7.30
N GLU A 490 7.47 -10.27 -6.36
CA GLU A 490 6.91 -9.79 -5.07
C GLU A 490 7.99 -9.17 -4.16
N ILE A 491 9.24 -9.66 -4.21
CA ILE A 491 10.32 -9.29 -3.27
C ILE A 491 11.52 -8.60 -3.93
N GLY A 492 11.54 -8.47 -5.25
CA GLY A 492 12.71 -8.06 -6.03
C GLY A 492 12.99 -6.55 -5.98
N THR A 493 12.00 -5.76 -5.58
CA THR A 493 12.08 -4.28 -5.54
C THR A 493 11.75 -3.74 -4.15
N PRO A 494 12.69 -3.81 -3.19
CA PRO A 494 12.50 -3.16 -1.89
C PRO A 494 12.46 -1.62 -2.05
N LEU A 495 11.58 -0.95 -1.31
CA LEU A 495 11.40 0.51 -1.35
C LEU A 495 11.75 1.17 -0.01
N LEU A 496 11.52 0.49 1.12
CA LEU A 496 11.87 0.96 2.45
C LEU A 496 12.49 -0.17 3.28
N SER A 497 13.37 0.20 4.21
CA SER A 497 13.86 -0.67 5.29
C SER A 497 13.58 -0.06 6.66
N ASP A 498 13.66 -0.87 7.71
CA ASP A 498 13.53 -0.44 9.12
C ASP A 498 12.24 0.32 9.42
N ILE A 499 11.11 -0.17 8.90
CA ILE A 499 9.82 0.47 9.06
C ILE A 499 9.31 0.21 10.48
N ARG A 500 9.13 1.26 11.29
CA ARG A 500 8.45 1.20 12.59
C ARG A 500 7.23 2.08 12.55
N VAL A 501 6.12 1.56 13.06
CA VAL A 501 4.87 2.29 13.25
C VAL A 501 4.60 2.38 14.74
N ASP A 502 4.74 3.59 15.28
CA ASP A 502 4.59 3.85 16.71
C ASP A 502 3.20 4.43 16.98
N TYR A 503 2.56 3.86 18.02
CA TYR A 503 1.31 4.34 18.60
C TYR A 503 1.55 4.65 20.09
N PRO A 504 0.99 5.73 20.65
CA PRO A 504 1.16 6.06 22.06
C PRO A 504 0.64 4.96 22.99
N GLU A 505 1.44 4.58 24.00
CA GLU A 505 1.08 3.52 24.96
C GLU A 505 -0.15 3.92 25.81
N GLU A 506 -0.39 5.22 25.96
CA GLU A 506 -1.54 5.79 26.64
C GLU A 506 -2.86 5.64 25.89
N ASP A 507 -2.81 5.46 24.56
CA ASP A 507 -3.98 5.42 23.67
C ASP A 507 -4.32 4.01 23.17
N VAL A 508 -3.35 3.08 23.17
CA VAL A 508 -3.48 1.75 22.56
C VAL A 508 -3.26 0.62 23.57
N GLU A 509 -4.26 -0.25 23.73
CA GLU A 509 -4.24 -1.39 24.65
C GLU A 509 -3.46 -2.56 24.03
N GLN A 510 -3.74 -2.84 22.75
CA GLN A 510 -3.17 -3.96 22.00
C GLN A 510 -2.90 -3.54 20.58
N VAL A 511 -1.79 -3.99 20.01
CA VAL A 511 -1.43 -3.75 18.61
C VAL A 511 -0.75 -4.99 18.05
N THR A 512 -1.02 -5.31 16.79
CA THR A 512 -0.30 -6.36 16.07
C THR A 512 1.13 -5.92 15.75
N GLN A 513 1.92 -6.79 15.12
CA GLN A 513 3.27 -6.47 14.63
C GLN A 513 3.33 -5.06 13.99
N ASN A 514 4.23 -4.22 14.52
CA ASN A 514 4.41 -2.83 14.13
C ASN A 514 5.83 -2.48 13.68
N PHE A 515 6.72 -3.48 13.61
CA PHE A 515 8.05 -3.38 13.02
C PHE A 515 8.17 -4.30 11.80
N PHE A 516 8.63 -3.74 10.69
CA PHE A 516 8.80 -4.45 9.42
C PHE A 516 10.20 -4.15 8.86
N PRO A 517 11.07 -5.16 8.73
CA PRO A 517 12.43 -4.94 8.22
C PRO A 517 12.47 -4.39 6.80
N ASN A 518 11.52 -4.79 5.97
CA ASN A 518 11.45 -4.44 4.55
C ASN A 518 10.02 -4.16 4.11
N TYR A 519 9.87 -3.23 3.17
CA TYR A 519 8.65 -3.00 2.40
C TYR A 519 8.98 -3.09 0.91
N PHE A 520 8.27 -3.96 0.20
CA PHE A 520 8.50 -4.24 -1.22
C PHE A 520 7.46 -3.55 -2.10
N ASN A 521 7.88 -3.14 -3.30
CA ASN A 521 6.98 -2.53 -4.27
C ASN A 521 5.81 -3.46 -4.58
N GLY A 522 4.60 -2.92 -4.62
CA GLY A 522 3.40 -3.71 -4.88
C GLY A 522 2.87 -4.51 -3.68
N SER A 523 3.52 -4.44 -2.51
CA SER A 523 3.01 -5.00 -1.24
C SER A 523 2.22 -3.96 -0.42
N GLU A 524 1.80 -4.35 0.79
CA GLU A 524 1.18 -3.49 1.79
C GLU A 524 1.50 -4.02 3.18
N ILE A 525 1.74 -3.10 4.12
CA ILE A 525 1.83 -3.39 5.54
C ILE A 525 0.47 -3.09 6.18
N ILE A 526 -0.03 -4.03 6.99
CA ILE A 526 -1.31 -3.88 7.69
C ILE A 526 -1.06 -4.08 9.19
N ILE A 527 -1.40 -3.06 9.98
CA ILE A 527 -1.37 -3.11 11.43
C ILE A 527 -2.80 -2.95 11.94
N ALA A 528 -3.18 -3.71 12.97
CA ALA A 528 -4.45 -3.52 13.65
C ALA A 528 -4.23 -3.37 15.16
N GLY A 529 -5.15 -2.70 15.84
CA GLY A 529 -5.08 -2.56 17.28
C GLY A 529 -6.40 -2.20 17.93
N LYS A 530 -6.37 -2.24 19.25
CA LYS A 530 -7.48 -1.93 20.15
C LYS A 530 -7.11 -0.71 20.99
N LEU A 531 -7.96 0.30 20.99
CA LEU A 531 -7.77 1.54 21.71
C LEU A 531 -8.12 1.38 23.20
N ILE A 532 -7.45 2.16 24.04
CA ILE A 532 -7.84 2.34 25.44
C ILE A 532 -9.04 3.30 25.45
N ASN A 533 -10.14 2.90 26.08
CA ASN A 533 -11.41 3.64 26.08
C ASN A 533 -11.38 4.91 26.95
N ARG A 534 -10.46 5.85 26.70
CA ARG A 534 -10.26 7.06 27.52
C ARG A 534 -9.98 8.29 26.67
N THR A 535 -10.85 9.30 26.82
CA THR A 535 -10.64 10.78 26.70
C THR A 535 -9.94 11.41 25.49
N SER A 536 -9.19 10.68 24.67
CA SER A 536 -8.52 11.25 23.51
C SER A 536 -9.46 11.30 22.32
N ASP A 537 -9.63 12.49 21.75
CA ASP A 537 -10.41 12.68 20.52
C ASP A 537 -9.62 12.30 19.26
N LYS A 538 -8.33 11.93 19.41
CA LYS A 538 -7.41 11.65 18.30
C LYS A 538 -6.38 10.57 18.65
N LEU A 539 -6.05 9.75 17.66
CA LEU A 539 -4.92 8.82 17.70
C LEU A 539 -3.72 9.46 17.00
N HIS A 540 -2.61 9.64 17.72
CA HIS A 540 -1.34 10.05 17.11
C HIS A 540 -0.64 8.84 16.49
N VAL A 541 -0.12 9.00 15.27
CA VAL A 541 0.61 7.93 14.56
C VAL A 541 1.92 8.48 14.02
N GLU A 542 3.02 7.79 14.33
CA GLU A 542 4.34 8.07 13.77
C GLU A 542 4.85 6.87 12.97
N VAL A 543 5.29 7.11 11.73
CA VAL A 543 5.96 6.09 10.91
C VAL A 543 7.38 6.52 10.66
N THR A 544 8.33 5.69 11.06
CA THR A 544 9.75 5.86 10.73
C THR A 544 10.18 4.82 9.73
N ALA A 545 10.96 5.21 8.73
CA ALA A 545 11.47 4.31 7.71
C ALA A 545 12.76 4.86 7.10
N SER A 546 13.54 3.96 6.50
CA SER A 546 14.78 4.29 5.80
C SER A 546 14.67 3.99 4.31
N ASN A 547 15.24 4.86 3.48
CA ASN A 547 15.37 4.70 2.03
C ASN A 547 16.78 5.15 1.63
N SER A 548 17.64 4.27 1.12
CA SER A 548 19.02 4.46 0.61
C SER A 548 19.89 5.44 1.43
N LYS A 549 19.72 6.74 1.20
CA LYS A 549 20.43 7.88 1.83
C LYS A 549 19.53 8.76 2.72
N LYS A 550 18.24 8.50 2.73
CA LYS A 550 17.18 9.24 3.41
C LYS A 550 16.62 8.48 4.60
N TYR A 551 16.33 9.24 5.64
CA TYR A 551 15.48 8.82 6.75
C TYR A 551 14.16 9.58 6.66
N ILE A 552 13.05 8.87 6.80
CA ILE A 552 11.70 9.38 6.66
C ILE A 552 10.99 9.22 7.99
N LEU A 553 10.38 10.30 8.47
CA LEU A 553 9.48 10.33 9.61
C LEU A 553 8.16 10.96 9.18
N LEU A 554 7.08 10.20 9.21
CA LEU A 554 5.74 10.65 8.84
C LEU A 554 4.90 10.75 10.12
N LYS A 555 4.08 11.80 10.24
CA LYS A 555 3.24 12.02 11.41
C LYS A 555 1.83 12.42 11.03
N THR A 556 0.85 11.94 11.79
CA THR A 556 -0.53 12.43 11.68
C THR A 556 -1.27 12.26 13.00
N ASP A 557 -2.29 13.09 13.21
CA ASP A 557 -3.33 12.83 14.19
C ASP A 557 -4.60 12.40 13.44
N VAL A 558 -5.19 11.29 13.83
CA VAL A 558 -6.41 10.73 13.23
C VAL A 558 -7.55 10.92 14.22
N ALA A 559 -8.66 11.53 13.79
CA ALA A 559 -9.81 11.72 14.67
C ALA A 559 -10.43 10.36 15.06
N ILE A 560 -10.71 10.18 16.35
CA ILE A 560 -11.45 9.03 16.86
C ILE A 560 -12.92 9.41 16.81
N ASP A 561 -13.65 8.93 15.80
CA ASP A 561 -15.08 9.18 15.72
C ASP A 561 -15.83 8.30 16.72
N LEU A 562 -16.11 8.86 17.90
CA LEU A 562 -16.87 8.21 18.96
C LEU A 562 -18.37 8.08 18.63
N GLN A 563 -18.87 8.65 17.52
CA GLN A 563 -20.31 8.77 17.23
C GLN A 563 -20.79 8.26 15.86
N SER A 564 -19.96 7.61 15.04
CA SER A 564 -20.43 6.94 13.81
C SER A 564 -21.19 5.64 14.12
N ARG A 565 -22.42 5.76 14.63
CA ARG A 565 -23.42 4.67 14.65
C ARG A 565 -24.22 4.57 13.34
N ASN A 566 -24.01 5.46 12.36
CA ASN A 566 -24.97 5.68 11.27
C ASN A 566 -24.48 5.68 9.81
N ASP A 567 -23.18 5.64 9.48
CA ASP A 567 -22.77 5.95 8.10
C ASP A 567 -22.75 4.79 7.07
N ILE A 568 -23.08 3.56 7.47
CA ILE A 568 -23.22 2.43 6.50
C ILE A 568 -24.70 2.20 6.09
N ARG A 569 -25.67 2.86 6.73
CA ARG A 569 -27.11 2.65 6.46
C ARG A 569 -27.59 3.14 5.09
N GLY A 570 -26.75 3.79 4.29
CA GLY A 570 -27.13 4.47 3.05
C GLY A 570 -26.59 3.88 1.74
N VAL A 571 -25.90 2.75 1.74
CA VAL A 571 -25.35 2.15 0.50
C VAL A 571 -26.43 1.33 -0.23
N PRO A 572 -26.86 1.72 -1.45
CA PRO A 572 -27.84 0.96 -2.22
C PRO A 572 -27.29 -0.45 -2.56
N GLY A 573 -27.99 -1.50 -2.12
CA GLY A 573 -27.56 -2.90 -2.28
C GLY A 573 -27.21 -3.63 -0.98
N LEU A 574 -27.20 -2.93 0.16
CA LEU A 574 -27.10 -3.49 1.53
C LEU A 574 -28.49 -3.45 2.23
N GLU A 575 -29.55 -3.88 1.53
CA GLU A 575 -30.96 -3.76 1.97
C GLU A 575 -31.30 -4.53 3.26
N ASP A 576 -30.44 -5.44 3.73
CA ASP A 576 -30.68 -6.18 4.97
C ASP A 576 -30.29 -5.42 6.25
N GLY A 577 -29.68 -4.23 6.19
CA GLY A 577 -29.26 -3.51 7.41
C GLY A 577 -28.21 -4.24 8.26
N LYS A 578 -27.71 -5.38 7.77
CA LYS A 578 -26.72 -6.30 8.37
C LYS A 578 -25.34 -6.18 7.71
N GLY A 579 -24.97 -4.97 7.28
CA GLY A 579 -23.56 -4.70 7.00
C GLY A 579 -22.84 -4.77 8.33
N ASP A 580 -21.98 -5.76 8.53
CA ASP A 580 -21.30 -6.04 9.80
C ASP A 580 -20.62 -4.75 10.27
N SER A 581 -21.24 -4.06 11.22
CA SER A 581 -20.84 -2.73 11.71
C SER A 581 -19.51 -2.75 12.45
N ASN A 582 -18.81 -3.89 12.36
CA ASN A 582 -17.67 -4.26 13.13
C ASN A 582 -16.50 -4.82 12.29
N TYR A 583 -16.47 -4.53 10.99
CA TYR A 583 -15.41 -5.05 10.09
C TYR A 583 -13.98 -4.71 10.56
N ILE A 584 -13.76 -3.58 11.23
CA ILE A 584 -12.45 -3.22 11.81
C ILE A 584 -12.08 -4.15 12.98
N GLU A 585 -13.03 -4.43 13.90
CA GLU A 585 -12.80 -5.38 14.98
C GLU A 585 -12.59 -6.81 14.45
N ARG A 586 -13.33 -7.20 13.40
CA ARG A 586 -13.14 -8.50 12.75
C ARG A 586 -11.79 -8.61 12.04
N ALA A 587 -11.34 -7.56 11.37
CA ALA A 587 -10.00 -7.50 10.79
C ALA A 587 -8.91 -7.55 11.86
N TRP A 588 -9.08 -6.84 12.98
CA TRP A 588 -8.17 -6.91 14.13
C TRP A 588 -8.10 -8.30 14.72
N SER A 589 -9.24 -8.96 14.98
CA SER A 589 -9.26 -10.30 15.56
C SER A 589 -8.70 -11.35 14.59
N TYR A 590 -8.99 -11.24 13.29
CA TYR A 590 -8.39 -12.06 12.24
C TYR A 590 -6.86 -11.95 12.25
N LEU A 591 -6.31 -10.73 12.20
CA LEU A 591 -4.87 -10.48 12.20
C LEU A 591 -4.21 -10.95 13.49
N THR A 592 -4.82 -10.68 14.64
CA THR A 592 -4.31 -11.10 15.96
C THR A 592 -4.25 -12.61 16.07
N ILE A 593 -5.29 -13.34 15.63
CA ILE A 593 -5.28 -14.81 15.61
C ILE A 593 -4.16 -15.33 14.69
N LYS A 594 -3.98 -14.74 13.49
CA LYS A 594 -2.88 -15.13 12.59
C LYS A 594 -1.51 -14.89 13.23
N GLU A 595 -1.33 -13.78 13.94
CA GLU A 595 -0.10 -13.46 14.66
C GLU A 595 0.17 -14.45 15.81
N LEU A 596 -0.85 -14.82 16.58
CA LEU A 596 -0.73 -15.83 17.63
C LEU A 596 -0.35 -17.20 17.06
N LEU A 597 -0.96 -17.59 15.93
CA LEU A 597 -0.61 -18.83 15.23
C LEU A 597 0.85 -18.81 14.74
N ASN A 598 1.30 -17.71 14.15
CA ASN A 598 2.68 -17.54 13.69
C ASN A 598 3.68 -17.53 14.84
N SER A 599 3.37 -16.83 15.94
CA SER A 599 4.21 -16.77 17.14
C SER A 599 4.37 -18.15 17.76
N ARG A 600 3.30 -18.95 17.79
CA ARG A 600 3.33 -20.33 18.27
C ARG A 600 4.22 -21.23 17.38
N LEU A 601 4.22 -20.99 16.07
CA LEU A 601 5.09 -21.72 15.14
C LEU A 601 6.58 -21.38 15.37
N LYS A 602 6.90 -20.13 15.74
CA LYS A 602 8.28 -19.66 16.01
C LYS A 602 8.84 -20.12 17.35
N SER A 603 8.00 -20.28 18.36
CA SER A 603 8.46 -20.65 19.71
C SER A 603 9.05 -22.07 19.73
N ASP A 604 10.04 -22.32 20.59
CA ASP A 604 10.47 -23.66 20.96
C ASP A 604 9.92 -24.10 22.31
N ASP A 605 9.57 -23.15 23.17
CA ASP A 605 9.07 -23.41 24.51
C ASP A 605 7.66 -24.02 24.48
N SER A 606 7.51 -25.17 25.14
CA SER A 606 6.23 -25.86 25.23
C SER A 606 5.20 -25.06 26.02
N TRP A 607 5.61 -24.34 27.07
CA TRP A 607 4.70 -23.55 27.88
C TRP A 607 4.18 -22.34 27.09
N GLU A 608 5.07 -21.60 26.46
CA GLU A 608 4.70 -20.48 25.57
C GLU A 608 3.78 -20.96 24.43
N LYS A 609 4.06 -22.11 23.82
CA LYS A 609 3.19 -22.70 22.78
C LYS A 609 1.79 -23.01 23.28
N ASP A 610 1.66 -23.56 24.48
CA ASP A 610 0.36 -23.86 25.08
C ASP A 610 -0.40 -22.57 25.44
N ASN A 611 0.29 -21.56 25.97
CA ASN A 611 -0.30 -20.25 26.26
C ASN A 611 -0.81 -19.55 24.99
N LEU A 612 0.03 -19.49 23.94
CA LEU A 612 -0.35 -18.91 22.64
C LEU A 612 -1.51 -19.68 21.98
N MET A 613 -1.53 -21.02 22.14
CA MET A 613 -2.63 -21.86 21.65
C MET A 613 -3.95 -21.53 22.35
N GLU A 614 -3.96 -21.45 23.69
CA GLU A 614 -5.18 -21.13 24.44
C GLU A 614 -5.66 -19.70 24.17
N LYS A 615 -4.76 -18.71 24.02
CA LYS A 615 -5.10 -17.35 23.57
C LYS A 615 -5.73 -17.35 22.17
N ALA A 616 -5.13 -18.06 21.21
CA ALA A 616 -5.67 -18.15 19.85
C ALA A 616 -7.04 -18.85 19.84
N LYS A 617 -7.21 -19.90 20.65
CA LYS A 617 -8.45 -20.65 20.79
C LYS A 617 -9.56 -19.81 21.43
N SER A 618 -9.27 -19.06 22.51
CA SER A 618 -10.26 -18.21 23.16
C SER A 618 -10.75 -17.09 22.24
N MET A 619 -9.83 -16.42 21.52
CA MET A 619 -10.20 -15.43 20.51
C MET A 619 -11.01 -16.04 19.37
N ALA A 620 -10.60 -17.20 18.86
CA ALA A 620 -11.35 -17.89 17.81
C ALA A 620 -12.78 -18.23 18.22
N LEU A 621 -12.99 -18.64 19.49
CA LEU A 621 -14.33 -18.89 20.04
C LEU A 621 -15.15 -17.59 20.17
N ALA A 622 -14.54 -16.51 20.66
CA ALA A 622 -15.20 -15.22 20.82
C ALA A 622 -15.71 -14.63 19.49
N TYR A 623 -14.96 -14.82 18.40
CA TYR A 623 -15.30 -14.29 17.07
C TYR A 623 -15.92 -15.32 16.12
N ASN A 624 -16.22 -16.53 16.61
CA ASN A 624 -16.76 -17.66 15.85
C ASN A 624 -15.90 -18.06 14.64
N PHE A 625 -14.58 -18.04 14.76
CA PHE A 625 -13.69 -18.50 13.69
C PHE A 625 -13.35 -19.98 13.82
N VAL A 626 -13.48 -20.72 12.72
CA VAL A 626 -12.89 -22.05 12.57
C VAL A 626 -11.40 -21.90 12.25
N THR A 627 -10.57 -22.37 13.18
CA THR A 627 -9.11 -22.27 13.16
C THR A 627 -8.50 -23.66 13.39
N PRO A 628 -7.16 -23.82 13.37
CA PRO A 628 -6.54 -25.09 13.74
C PRO A 628 -6.96 -25.64 15.12
N PHE A 629 -7.45 -24.81 16.05
CA PHE A 629 -7.80 -25.19 17.43
C PHE A 629 -9.31 -25.20 17.73
N THR A 630 -10.16 -24.88 16.75
CA THR A 630 -11.61 -24.90 16.87
C THR A 630 -12.24 -25.79 15.79
N VAL A 631 -13.42 -26.32 16.06
CA VAL A 631 -14.22 -27.12 15.11
C VAL A 631 -15.64 -26.59 15.04
N LEU A 632 -16.24 -26.74 13.88
CA LEU A 632 -17.65 -26.49 13.69
C LEU A 632 -18.44 -27.79 14.00
N LYS A 633 -19.30 -27.76 15.01
CA LYS A 633 -20.21 -28.86 15.36
C LYS A 633 -21.63 -28.50 14.93
N MET A 634 -22.30 -29.41 14.21
CA MET A 634 -23.69 -29.18 13.77
C MET A 634 -24.67 -29.46 14.91
N LYS A 635 -25.62 -28.55 15.16
CA LYS A 635 -26.75 -28.70 16.09
C LYS A 635 -28.07 -28.53 15.35
N GLU A 636 -29.09 -29.29 15.74
CA GLU A 636 -30.47 -29.15 15.23
C GLU A 636 -31.19 -28.03 15.99
N ALA A 637 -31.82 -27.09 15.28
CA ALA A 637 -32.69 -26.09 15.89
C ALA A 637 -34.03 -26.73 16.30
N GLY A 638 -34.52 -26.41 17.51
CA GLY A 638 -35.80 -26.95 18.02
C GLY A 638 -37.02 -26.37 17.30
N LEU A 639 -38.17 -27.06 17.35
CA LEU A 639 -39.41 -26.69 16.64
C LEU A 639 -40.03 -25.31 17.02
N HIS A 640 -39.50 -24.64 18.05
CA HIS A 640 -39.93 -23.30 18.50
C HIS A 640 -38.79 -22.33 18.81
N SER A 641 -37.56 -22.61 18.36
CA SER A 641 -36.50 -21.60 18.37
C SER A 641 -36.51 -20.90 17.02
N GLU A 642 -36.75 -19.58 16.99
CA GLU A 642 -36.16 -18.77 15.92
C GLU A 642 -34.68 -19.18 15.80
N PRO A 643 -34.09 -19.25 14.58
CA PRO A 643 -32.62 -19.29 14.49
C PRO A 643 -32.12 -18.18 15.43
N PRO A 644 -31.09 -18.41 16.26
CA PRO A 644 -30.64 -17.38 17.19
C PRO A 644 -30.54 -16.09 16.39
N GLN A 645 -31.32 -15.08 16.80
CA GLN A 645 -31.12 -13.74 16.30
C GLN A 645 -29.64 -13.42 16.50
N GLU A 646 -29.12 -12.49 15.71
CA GLU A 646 -27.80 -11.89 15.90
C GLU A 646 -27.74 -11.18 17.28
N GLU A 647 -27.79 -11.95 18.36
CA GLU A 647 -27.43 -11.50 19.68
C GLU A 647 -25.91 -11.46 19.69
N PHE A 648 -25.41 -10.26 19.47
CA PHE A 648 -24.08 -9.85 19.89
C PHE A 648 -23.92 -10.26 21.35
N VAL A 649 -23.15 -11.32 21.59
CA VAL A 649 -22.44 -11.44 22.85
C VAL A 649 -21.44 -10.30 22.84
N SER A 650 -21.79 -9.19 23.49
CA SER A 650 -20.80 -8.19 23.90
C SER A 650 -19.69 -8.96 24.61
N PRO A 651 -18.42 -8.90 24.16
CA PRO A 651 -17.34 -9.52 24.92
C PRO A 651 -17.39 -8.90 26.31
N SER A 652 -17.57 -9.75 27.33
CA SER A 652 -17.44 -9.36 28.72
C SER A 652 -16.14 -8.58 28.87
N THR A 653 -16.22 -7.40 29.47
CA THR A 653 -15.12 -6.45 29.70
C THR A 653 -14.01 -6.97 30.61
N ASP A 654 -14.08 -8.22 31.06
CA ASP A 654 -13.04 -8.86 31.87
C ASP A 654 -12.05 -9.59 30.96
N GLY A 655 -11.28 -8.77 30.24
CA GLY A 655 -10.09 -9.21 29.53
C GLY A 655 -9.00 -9.60 30.52
N ILE A 656 -8.64 -10.88 30.48
CA ILE A 656 -7.43 -11.48 31.03
C ILE A 656 -6.25 -10.54 30.75
N GLY A 657 -5.79 -9.86 31.80
CA GLY A 657 -4.61 -9.02 31.76
C GLY A 657 -3.38 -9.89 31.52
N GLU A 658 -2.80 -9.78 30.32
CA GLU A 658 -1.37 -9.88 30.08
C GLU A 658 -1.06 -9.41 28.66
N LYS A 659 -0.26 -8.34 28.57
CA LYS A 659 0.27 -7.72 27.34
C LYS A 659 0.65 -8.81 26.32
N VAL A 660 -0.10 -8.92 25.23
CA VAL A 660 0.37 -9.65 24.06
C VAL A 660 1.34 -8.71 23.35
N GLN A 661 2.63 -9.04 23.47
CA GLN A 661 3.82 -8.23 23.13
C GLN A 661 3.99 -6.92 23.91
N SER A 662 5.22 -6.68 24.35
CA SER A 662 5.61 -5.40 24.94
C SER A 662 5.58 -4.31 23.87
N LEU A 663 4.90 -3.19 24.18
CA LEU A 663 5.06 -1.89 23.49
C LEU A 663 6.54 -1.44 23.40
N GLN A 664 7.46 -2.13 24.07
CA GLN A 664 8.90 -2.04 23.86
C GLN A 664 9.34 -2.81 22.61
N GLY A 665 9.22 -2.16 21.46
CA GLY A 665 10.08 -2.46 20.31
C GLY A 665 11.56 -2.17 20.62
N HIS A 666 12.48 -2.70 19.80
CA HIS A 666 13.90 -2.34 19.86
C HIS A 666 14.09 -0.82 19.90
N LYS A 667 14.85 -0.33 20.90
CA LYS A 667 15.21 1.09 21.03
C LYS A 667 15.72 1.60 19.68
N ALA A 668 15.21 2.76 19.27
CA ALA A 668 15.71 3.48 18.09
C ALA A 668 17.25 3.58 18.15
N PRO A 669 17.96 3.52 17.00
CA PRO A 669 19.40 3.72 16.97
C PRO A 669 19.80 5.01 17.71
N PRO A 670 20.92 5.01 18.47
CA PRO A 670 21.38 6.19 19.18
C PRO A 670 21.68 7.30 18.17
N GLY A 671 20.89 8.37 18.20
CA GLY A 671 21.01 9.50 17.27
C GLY A 671 19.74 10.35 17.18
N ILE A 672 18.58 9.77 17.48
CA ILE A 672 17.30 10.49 17.52
C ILE A 672 17.11 11.08 18.92
N ARG A 673 17.42 12.36 19.09
CA ARG A 673 16.84 13.12 20.19
C ARG A 673 15.33 13.21 19.92
N ARG A 674 14.52 12.53 20.73
CA ARG A 674 13.07 12.80 20.86
C ARG A 674 12.92 14.22 21.42
N GLY A 675 13.09 15.22 20.57
CA GLY A 675 12.76 16.60 20.88
C GLY A 675 11.25 16.73 20.84
N GLN A 676 10.58 16.51 21.97
CA GLN A 676 9.35 17.24 22.23
C GLN A 676 9.76 18.71 22.35
N ASP A 677 9.77 19.41 21.24
CA ASP A 677 9.91 20.85 21.29
C ASP A 677 8.83 21.46 20.41
N LYS A 678 7.76 21.92 21.06
CA LYS A 678 7.05 23.12 20.62
C LYS A 678 8.00 24.30 20.76
N GLN A 679 9.17 24.25 20.11
CA GLN A 679 10.03 25.42 19.97
C GLN A 679 9.27 26.36 19.06
N ARG A 680 8.72 27.44 19.64
CA ARG A 680 8.35 28.63 18.90
C ARG A 680 9.56 28.99 18.05
N ILE A 681 9.48 28.73 16.75
CA ILE A 681 10.55 29.04 15.80
C ILE A 681 10.88 30.53 16.01
N LYS A 682 12.08 30.83 16.52
CA LYS A 682 12.60 32.20 16.54
C LYS A 682 12.97 32.55 15.10
N VAL A 683 11.97 32.94 14.31
CA VAL A 683 12.17 33.35 12.92
C VAL A 683 12.87 34.72 12.93
N SER A 684 13.93 34.92 12.13
CA SER A 684 14.40 36.28 11.82
C SER A 684 13.30 37.00 11.03
N LYS A 685 13.21 38.34 11.13
CA LYS A 685 12.15 39.07 10.40
C LYS A 685 12.44 39.17 8.90
N THR A 686 13.62 38.75 8.44
CA THR A 686 14.02 38.81 7.03
C THR A 686 13.20 37.84 6.18
N SER A 687 12.34 38.39 5.33
CA SER A 687 11.27 37.65 4.67
C SER A 687 10.75 38.30 3.39
N ALA A 688 10.05 37.51 2.58
CA ALA A 688 9.27 37.94 1.43
C ALA A 688 7.90 37.25 1.47
N ASP A 689 6.81 38.01 1.64
CA ASP A 689 5.46 37.46 1.82
C ASP A 689 4.37 38.39 1.25
N GLY A 690 3.20 37.85 0.90
CA GLY A 690 2.12 38.62 0.29
C GLY A 690 2.44 39.08 -1.14
N ASP A 691 2.13 40.35 -1.47
CA ASP A 691 2.19 40.88 -2.85
C ASP A 691 3.50 41.62 -3.21
N PRO A 692 4.55 40.84 -3.53
CA PRO A 692 5.49 40.41 -2.53
C PRO A 692 6.03 41.60 -1.74
N HIS A 693 5.71 41.62 -0.45
CA HIS A 693 6.28 42.54 0.52
C HIS A 693 7.55 41.92 1.11
N PHE A 694 8.63 42.68 1.06
CA PHE A 694 9.91 42.27 1.61
C PHE A 694 10.15 43.01 2.93
N VAL A 695 10.69 42.28 3.89
CA VAL A 695 11.18 42.80 5.17
C VAL A 695 12.60 42.31 5.34
N ILE A 696 13.51 43.20 5.72
CA ILE A 696 14.89 42.88 6.06
C ILE A 696 15.11 43.28 7.50
N ASP A 697 15.57 42.34 8.32
CA ASP A 697 15.98 42.62 9.69
C ASP A 697 17.47 42.90 9.74
N PHE A 698 17.88 43.96 10.45
CA PHE A 698 19.28 44.27 10.73
C PHE A 698 19.53 44.11 12.24
N PRO A 699 19.92 42.90 12.70
CA PRO A 699 20.06 42.63 14.13
C PRO A 699 21.07 43.56 14.82
N SER A 700 22.20 43.85 14.16
CA SER A 700 23.24 44.75 14.67
C SER A 700 22.74 46.17 14.86
N SER A 701 21.96 46.68 13.89
CA SER A 701 21.39 48.04 13.93
C SER A 701 20.07 48.15 14.70
N LYS A 702 19.49 47.02 15.15
CA LYS A 702 18.23 46.91 15.92
C LYS A 702 16.99 47.53 15.24
N PHE A 703 16.93 47.56 13.91
CA PHE A 703 15.72 47.98 13.18
C PHE A 703 15.49 47.13 11.92
N SER A 704 14.32 47.27 11.31
CA SER A 704 13.95 46.55 10.09
C SER A 704 13.62 47.53 8.96
N VAL A 705 13.88 47.14 7.71
CA VAL A 705 13.56 47.89 6.49
C VAL A 705 12.54 47.07 5.70
N CYS A 706 11.58 47.73 5.05
CA CYS A 706 10.59 47.05 4.23
C CYS A 706 10.42 47.73 2.87
N PHE A 707 10.12 46.94 1.83
CA PHE A 707 9.91 47.43 0.47
C PHE A 707 8.98 46.48 -0.28
N ASN A 708 8.55 46.89 -1.46
CA ASN A 708 7.75 46.05 -2.36
C ASN A 708 8.51 45.89 -3.68
N ILE A 709 8.36 44.75 -4.33
CA ILE A 709 8.74 44.58 -5.73
C ILE A 709 7.46 44.42 -6.58
N ASP A 710 7.29 45.27 -7.58
CA ASP A 710 6.20 45.18 -8.55
C ASP A 710 6.67 44.34 -9.76
N GLY A 711 6.72 43.01 -9.57
CA GLY A 711 7.08 42.07 -10.63
C GLY A 711 5.86 41.66 -11.48
N GLU A 712 6.12 41.05 -12.64
CA GLU A 712 5.07 40.53 -13.53
C GLU A 712 4.78 39.04 -13.26
N PRO A 713 3.56 38.55 -13.53
CA PRO A 713 3.25 37.13 -13.44
C PRO A 713 4.19 36.31 -14.33
N GLY A 714 4.85 35.30 -13.75
CA GLY A 714 5.86 34.49 -14.43
C GLY A 714 7.30 34.90 -14.13
N ASP A 715 7.55 36.11 -13.61
CA ASP A 715 8.89 36.54 -13.17
C ASP A 715 9.44 35.59 -12.11
N ILE A 716 10.73 35.27 -12.21
CA ILE A 716 11.45 34.41 -11.27
C ILE A 716 12.48 35.26 -10.55
N LEU A 717 12.25 35.56 -9.28
CA LEU A 717 13.09 36.45 -8.48
C LEU A 717 14.16 35.66 -7.71
N ARG A 718 15.42 36.07 -7.84
CA ARG A 718 16.54 35.55 -7.03
C ARG A 718 16.54 36.15 -5.63
N LEU A 719 16.14 35.36 -4.64
CA LEU A 719 15.99 35.78 -3.24
C LEU A 719 17.33 35.72 -2.50
N VAL A 720 18.04 34.61 -2.64
CA VAL A 720 19.34 34.35 -2.00
C VAL A 720 20.25 33.64 -3.00
N SER A 721 21.51 34.03 -3.06
CA SER A 721 22.54 33.38 -3.89
C SER A 721 23.89 33.47 -3.19
N ASP A 722 24.50 32.33 -2.88
CA ASP A 722 25.82 32.23 -2.28
C ASP A 722 26.57 31.04 -2.89
N HIS A 723 27.16 31.26 -4.06
CA HIS A 723 27.80 30.19 -4.83
C HIS A 723 29.21 29.82 -4.33
N LYS A 724 29.92 30.78 -3.72
CA LYS A 724 31.34 30.62 -3.38
C LYS A 724 31.56 29.67 -2.21
N GLU A 725 30.83 29.84 -1.12
CA GLU A 725 31.04 29.02 0.08
C GLU A 725 29.94 27.97 0.25
N SER A 726 28.70 28.39 0.53
CA SER A 726 27.61 27.47 0.84
C SER A 726 27.12 26.68 -0.38
N GLY A 727 27.14 27.30 -1.56
CA GLY A 727 26.58 26.74 -2.79
C GLY A 727 25.06 26.84 -2.87
N VAL A 728 24.43 27.68 -2.03
CA VAL A 728 22.98 27.80 -1.90
C VAL A 728 22.41 28.83 -2.87
N THR A 729 21.28 28.52 -3.49
CA THR A 729 20.50 29.47 -4.31
C THR A 729 19.03 29.29 -4.04
N VAL A 730 18.31 30.40 -3.89
CA VAL A 730 16.86 30.41 -3.68
C VAL A 730 16.21 31.35 -4.69
N ASN A 731 15.29 30.79 -5.48
CA ASN A 731 14.51 31.54 -6.47
C ASN A 731 13.01 31.39 -6.19
N GLY A 732 12.24 32.45 -6.39
CA GLY A 732 10.79 32.46 -6.21
C GLY A 732 10.05 32.90 -7.47
N GLN A 733 9.11 32.08 -7.95
CA GLN A 733 8.32 32.37 -9.16
C GLN A 733 6.98 33.04 -8.81
N LEU A 734 6.69 34.15 -9.48
CA LEU A 734 5.47 34.94 -9.26
C LEU A 734 4.27 34.40 -10.06
N ILE A 735 3.09 34.43 -9.44
CA ILE A 735 1.78 34.20 -10.07
C ILE A 735 0.89 35.43 -9.88
N GLY A 736 0.13 35.77 -10.92
CA GLY A 736 -0.82 36.88 -10.89
C GLY A 736 -2.16 36.52 -10.22
N ALA A 737 -2.73 37.50 -9.52
CA ALA A 737 -4.11 37.50 -9.05
C ALA A 737 -4.79 38.82 -9.46
N PRO A 738 -6.09 38.80 -9.78
CA PRO A 738 -6.87 40.01 -10.03
C PRO A 738 -6.74 41.01 -8.89
N ALA A 739 -6.72 42.31 -9.21
CA ALA A 739 -6.75 43.34 -8.18
C ALA A 739 -8.12 43.38 -7.48
N PRO A 740 -8.18 43.66 -6.17
CA PRO A 740 -9.44 43.92 -5.48
C PRO A 740 -10.16 45.15 -6.09
N PRO A 741 -11.49 45.26 -5.95
CA PRO A 741 -12.24 46.46 -6.31
C PRO A 741 -11.61 47.69 -5.60
N ASN A 742 -11.34 48.75 -6.34
CA ASN A 742 -10.65 49.99 -5.88
C ASN A 742 -9.15 49.86 -5.54
N GLY A 743 -8.48 48.78 -5.97
CA GLY A 743 -7.04 48.63 -5.81
C GLY A 743 -6.22 49.54 -6.75
N HIS A 744 -5.11 50.11 -6.24
CA HIS A 744 -4.21 50.96 -7.03
C HIS A 744 -3.26 50.19 -7.99
N LYS A 745 -3.22 48.86 -7.92
CA LYS A 745 -2.40 48.00 -8.80
C LYS A 745 -3.26 47.34 -9.88
N LYS A 746 -2.69 47.11 -11.08
CA LYS A 746 -3.36 46.37 -12.18
C LYS A 746 -3.65 44.91 -11.81
N HIS A 747 -2.70 44.27 -11.14
CA HIS A 747 -2.81 42.92 -10.60
C HIS A 747 -1.93 42.82 -9.35
N ARG A 748 -2.15 41.79 -8.54
CA ARG A 748 -1.24 41.40 -7.45
C ARG A 748 -0.42 40.21 -7.89
N THR A 749 0.80 40.08 -7.39
CA THR A 749 1.70 38.97 -7.65
C THR A 749 2.07 38.26 -6.36
N TYR A 750 2.07 36.94 -6.35
CA TYR A 750 2.42 36.15 -5.17
C TYR A 750 3.42 35.07 -5.54
N PHE A 751 4.22 34.55 -4.59
CA PHE A 751 5.06 33.39 -4.88
C PHE A 751 4.20 32.13 -5.02
N SER A 752 4.23 31.52 -6.21
CA SER A 752 3.58 30.23 -6.47
C SER A 752 4.51 29.05 -6.21
N THR A 753 5.81 29.27 -6.42
CA THR A 753 6.85 28.25 -6.27
C THR A 753 8.08 28.89 -5.65
N ILE A 754 8.66 28.22 -4.65
CA ILE A 754 10.00 28.52 -4.14
C ILE A 754 10.89 27.34 -4.48
N THR A 755 12.03 27.63 -5.09
CA THR A 755 13.05 26.63 -5.42
C THR A 755 14.31 26.89 -4.62
N ILE A 756 14.89 25.83 -4.06
CA ILE A 756 16.12 25.90 -3.27
C ILE A 756 17.11 24.92 -3.87
N LEU A 757 18.31 25.39 -4.18
CA LEU A 757 19.40 24.58 -4.70
C LEU A 757 20.56 24.63 -3.73
N SER A 758 21.22 23.49 -3.54
CA SER A 758 22.48 23.37 -2.80
C SER A 758 23.46 22.59 -3.66
N ASN A 759 24.54 23.21 -4.11
CA ASN A 759 25.53 22.57 -4.98
C ASN A 759 26.69 21.91 -4.23
N LYS A 760 26.72 21.99 -2.90
CA LYS A 760 27.80 21.46 -2.06
C LYS A 760 27.22 20.82 -0.78
N PRO A 761 27.75 19.68 -0.28
CA PRO A 761 28.79 18.85 -0.89
C PRO A 761 28.28 18.08 -2.12
N GLU A 762 27.01 17.69 -2.12
CA GLU A 762 26.31 17.06 -3.26
C GLU A 762 25.22 18.00 -3.78
N ARG A 763 24.90 17.88 -5.07
CA ARG A 763 23.86 18.69 -5.71
C ARG A 763 22.50 18.19 -5.28
N SER A 764 21.74 19.04 -4.62
CA SER A 764 20.33 18.80 -4.31
C SER A 764 19.48 20.00 -4.68
N TYR A 765 18.24 19.75 -5.07
CA TYR A 765 17.27 20.79 -5.31
C TYR A 765 15.91 20.44 -4.72
N LEU A 766 15.20 21.50 -4.34
CA LEU A 766 13.85 21.45 -3.82
C LEU A 766 12.95 22.34 -4.66
N GLU A 767 11.75 21.85 -4.95
CA GLU A 767 10.65 22.63 -5.51
C GLU A 767 9.49 22.59 -4.52
N ILE A 768 9.14 23.74 -3.96
CA ILE A 768 8.08 23.88 -2.98
C ILE A 768 6.94 24.68 -3.60
N THR A 769 5.74 24.11 -3.55
CA THR A 769 4.48 24.73 -3.97
C THR A 769 3.49 24.68 -2.80
N PRO A 770 2.34 25.39 -2.85
CA PRO A 770 1.31 25.28 -1.82
C PRO A 770 0.72 23.87 -1.62
N ARG A 771 0.96 22.92 -2.55
CA ARG A 771 0.39 21.57 -2.52
C ARG A 771 1.42 20.47 -2.26
N ARG A 772 2.65 20.64 -2.72
CA ARG A 772 3.69 19.60 -2.66
C ARG A 772 5.10 20.17 -2.51
N VAL A 773 5.98 19.33 -1.99
CA VAL A 773 7.43 19.50 -1.97
C VAL A 773 8.06 18.39 -2.79
N ILE A 774 8.90 18.74 -3.77
CA ILE A 774 9.75 17.78 -4.48
C ILE A 774 11.16 17.96 -3.92
N LEU A 775 11.78 16.87 -3.49
CA LEU A 775 13.18 16.78 -3.11
C LEU A 775 13.91 15.88 -4.09
N ASP A 776 14.99 16.35 -4.68
CA ASP A 776 15.85 15.54 -5.53
C ASP A 776 17.34 15.81 -5.20
N ASP A 777 17.99 14.79 -4.68
CA ASP A 777 19.42 14.70 -4.34
C ASP A 777 20.10 13.54 -5.08
N GLY A 778 19.58 13.20 -6.27
CA GLY A 778 19.93 12.00 -7.05
C GLY A 778 18.81 10.96 -7.04
N GLU A 779 17.92 11.01 -6.05
CA GLU A 779 16.71 10.20 -6.00
C GLU A 779 15.50 11.08 -5.68
N ARG A 780 14.58 11.22 -6.63
CA ARG A 780 13.42 12.10 -6.51
C ARG A 780 12.40 11.56 -5.50
N LEU A 781 11.96 12.42 -4.58
CA LEU A 781 10.91 12.18 -3.60
C LEU A 781 9.85 13.28 -3.70
N VAL A 782 8.57 12.90 -3.65
CA VAL A 782 7.44 13.85 -3.71
C VAL A 782 6.60 13.75 -2.45
N LEU A 783 6.49 14.85 -1.70
CA LEU A 783 5.77 14.94 -0.43
C LEU A 783 4.58 15.89 -0.56
N SER A 784 3.46 15.55 0.09
CA SER A 784 2.28 16.42 0.15
C SER A 784 2.42 17.47 1.26
N CYS A 785 2.10 18.73 0.97
CA CYS A 785 2.03 19.79 1.99
C CYS A 785 0.83 19.64 2.92
N GLY A 786 -0.12 18.76 2.60
CA GLY A 786 -1.30 18.47 3.45
C GLY A 786 -1.03 17.47 4.57
N ARG A 787 0.18 16.90 4.64
CA ARG A 787 0.57 15.89 5.64
C ARG A 787 1.87 16.29 6.31
N SER A 788 2.05 15.92 7.58
CA SER A 788 3.27 16.23 8.32
C SER A 788 4.34 15.16 8.04
N ALA A 789 5.54 15.60 7.67
CA ALA A 789 6.64 14.72 7.31
C ALA A 789 7.99 15.38 7.59
N VAL A 790 8.98 14.59 7.98
CA VAL A 790 10.38 15.00 8.09
C VAL A 790 11.22 14.04 7.27
N VAL A 791 12.00 14.58 6.35
CA VAL A 791 12.95 13.81 5.54
C VAL A 791 14.34 14.35 5.79
N ARG A 792 15.24 13.48 6.25
CA ARG A 792 16.63 13.82 6.53
C ARG A 792 17.55 13.03 5.60
N SER A 793 18.41 13.75 4.91
CA SER A 793 19.54 13.23 4.12
C SER A 793 20.86 13.66 4.78
N ARG A 794 22.02 13.36 4.18
CA ARG A 794 23.34 13.68 4.74
C ARG A 794 23.54 15.17 5.07
N SER A 795 23.08 16.07 4.20
CA SER A 795 23.32 17.52 4.34
C SER A 795 22.06 18.38 4.28
N LEU A 796 20.88 17.76 4.21
CA LEU A 796 19.61 18.45 4.04
C LEU A 796 18.52 17.78 4.88
N GLU A 797 17.78 18.58 5.63
CA GLU A 797 16.57 18.18 6.34
C GLU A 797 15.40 19.03 5.84
N VAL A 798 14.29 18.36 5.53
CA VAL A 798 13.03 18.99 5.10
C VAL A 798 11.95 18.57 6.08
N SER A 799 11.34 19.53 6.76
CA SER A 799 10.25 19.32 7.72
C SER A 799 9.00 20.04 7.24
N ILE A 800 7.92 19.28 7.03
CA ILE A 800 6.63 19.77 6.58
C ILE A 800 5.67 19.73 7.77
N SER A 801 5.10 20.89 8.10
CA SER A 801 3.96 21.01 9.00
C SER A 801 2.70 21.14 8.17
N ALA A 802 1.80 20.14 8.25
CA ALA A 802 0.60 20.05 7.41
C ALA A 802 -0.17 21.38 7.30
N PHE A 803 -0.42 21.83 6.07
CA PHE A 803 -1.12 23.07 5.70
C PHE A 803 -0.56 24.37 6.28
N SER A 804 0.65 24.34 6.86
CA SER A 804 1.20 25.46 7.62
C SER A 804 2.50 25.97 7.01
N ASN A 805 3.58 25.19 7.08
CA ASN A 805 4.89 25.62 6.60
C ASN A 805 5.79 24.44 6.22
N VAL A 806 6.84 24.74 5.47
CA VAL A 806 7.95 23.84 5.16
C VAL A 806 9.23 24.48 5.69
N THR A 807 9.94 23.77 6.55
CA THR A 807 11.27 24.17 7.03
C THR A 807 12.32 23.38 6.29
N VAL A 808 13.32 24.06 5.74
CA VAL A 808 14.44 23.45 5.03
C VAL A 808 15.73 23.84 5.74
N THR A 809 16.45 22.85 6.23
CA THR A 809 17.74 23.05 6.92
C THR A 809 18.85 22.42 6.10
N ILE A 810 19.87 23.22 5.76
CA ILE A 810 21.04 22.82 4.97
C ILE A 810 22.25 22.82 5.90
N ARG A 811 22.94 21.68 5.98
CA ARG A 811 24.14 21.42 6.83
C ARG A 811 23.96 21.77 8.30
N ASP A 812 22.75 21.66 8.83
CA ASP A 812 22.40 22.00 10.23
C ASP A 812 22.68 23.47 10.64
N THR A 813 23.03 24.35 9.69
CA THR A 813 23.37 25.75 10.00
C THR A 813 22.51 26.78 9.26
N ILE A 814 22.18 26.53 7.98
CA ILE A 814 21.31 27.42 7.19
C ILE A 814 19.88 26.88 7.27
N SER A 815 18.92 27.71 7.68
CA SER A 815 17.51 27.29 7.79
C SER A 815 16.57 28.30 7.15
N PHE A 816 15.71 27.81 6.27
CA PHE A 816 14.64 28.56 5.61
C PHE A 816 13.28 28.06 6.06
N VAL A 817 12.32 28.97 6.22
CA VAL A 817 10.92 28.64 6.49
C VAL A 817 10.07 29.17 5.35
N ILE A 818 9.32 28.28 4.72
CA ILE A 818 8.41 28.58 3.62
C ILE A 818 6.99 28.44 4.16
N LEU A 819 6.31 29.57 4.33
CA LEU A 819 4.94 29.63 4.86
C LEU A 819 3.94 29.34 3.73
N ILE A 820 2.90 28.56 4.03
CA ILE A 820 1.86 28.20 3.06
C ILE A 820 0.58 28.98 3.38
N HIS A 821 0.15 29.80 2.43
CA HIS A 821 -1.13 30.51 2.49
C HIS A 821 -2.19 29.73 1.73
N HIS A 822 -3.05 29.03 2.46
CA HIS A 822 -4.12 28.21 1.88
C HIS A 822 -5.52 28.79 2.16
N TYR A 823 -6.27 29.10 1.10
CA TYR A 823 -7.64 29.61 1.18
C TYR A 823 -8.65 28.50 0.91
N LYS A 824 -9.56 28.23 1.87
CA LYS A 824 -10.63 27.22 1.69
C LYS A 824 -11.72 27.65 0.70
N LYS A 825 -12.03 28.95 0.65
CA LYS A 825 -13.01 29.58 -0.25
C LYS A 825 -12.44 30.90 -0.78
N PRO A 826 -11.47 30.86 -1.72
CA PRO A 826 -10.79 32.06 -2.18
C PRO A 826 -11.77 32.98 -2.92
N ALA A 827 -11.72 34.28 -2.60
CA ALA A 827 -12.30 35.31 -3.45
C ALA A 827 -11.56 35.35 -4.82
N PRO A 828 -12.14 35.95 -5.88
CA PRO A 828 -11.52 35.97 -7.22
C PRO A 828 -10.09 36.54 -7.26
N TYR A 829 -9.74 37.43 -6.33
CA TYR A 829 -8.43 38.07 -6.17
C TYR A 829 -7.49 37.35 -5.19
N GLN A 830 -7.89 36.19 -4.63
CA GLN A 830 -7.07 35.39 -3.73
C GLN A 830 -6.52 34.16 -4.47
N ARG A 831 -5.23 33.90 -4.27
CA ARG A 831 -4.55 32.71 -4.78
C ARG A 831 -3.76 32.09 -3.64
N ASN A 832 -3.76 30.76 -3.56
CA ASN A 832 -2.83 30.06 -2.66
C ASN A 832 -1.41 30.43 -3.06
N HIS A 833 -0.59 30.77 -2.07
CA HIS A 833 0.76 31.28 -2.31
C HIS A 833 1.69 30.93 -1.16
N LEU A 834 2.96 31.31 -1.33
CA LEU A 834 4.03 31.05 -0.40
C LEU A 834 4.61 32.35 0.15
N GLY A 835 5.03 32.31 1.40
CA GLY A 835 5.95 33.28 2.00
C GLY A 835 7.31 32.62 2.22
N PHE A 836 8.40 33.37 2.10
CA PHE A 836 9.76 32.88 2.32
C PHE A 836 10.42 33.64 3.48
N TYR A 837 11.05 32.92 4.40
CA TYR A 837 11.67 33.46 5.61
C TYR A 837 13.07 32.85 5.80
N ILE A 838 14.04 33.70 6.13
CA ILE A 838 15.39 33.25 6.52
C ILE A 838 15.37 33.09 8.04
N SER A 839 15.29 31.86 8.54
CA SER A 839 15.23 31.58 9.98
C SER A 839 16.62 31.54 10.60
N ASN A 840 17.62 31.01 9.89
CA ASN A 840 19.01 31.00 10.32
C ASN A 840 19.92 31.18 9.10
N SER A 841 20.76 32.20 9.12
CA SER A 841 21.73 32.51 8.06
C SER A 841 23.16 32.08 8.41
N LYS A 842 23.39 31.46 9.58
CA LYS A 842 24.71 31.00 10.01
C LYS A 842 25.22 29.97 8.99
N GLY A 843 26.20 30.33 8.17
CA GLY A 843 26.74 29.47 7.10
C GLY A 843 26.52 30.01 5.68
N LEU A 844 25.73 31.06 5.49
CA LEU A 844 25.80 31.90 4.29
C LEU A 844 27.01 32.83 4.40
N SER A 845 27.77 32.97 3.32
CA SER A 845 29.01 33.77 3.29
C SER A 845 28.74 35.28 3.30
N SER A 846 29.79 36.08 3.52
CA SER A 846 29.76 37.53 3.30
C SER A 846 29.40 37.92 1.86
N ASP A 847 29.64 37.01 0.91
CA ASP A 847 29.37 37.20 -0.52
C ASP A 847 27.94 36.80 -0.92
N SER A 848 27.09 36.44 0.05
CA SER A 848 25.66 36.20 -0.17
C SER A 848 24.99 37.41 -0.83
N HIS A 849 24.33 37.16 -1.96
CA HIS A 849 23.64 38.14 -2.79
C HIS A 849 22.15 37.77 -2.99
N GLY A 850 21.43 38.54 -3.80
CA GLY A 850 19.99 38.38 -4.06
C GLY A 850 19.15 39.47 -3.40
N LEU A 851 17.84 39.48 -3.64
CA LEU A 851 16.94 40.51 -3.07
C LEU A 851 16.93 40.55 -1.54
N LEU A 852 17.19 39.41 -0.89
CA LEU A 852 17.34 39.32 0.57
C LEU A 852 18.80 39.08 0.97
N GLY A 853 19.50 38.19 0.26
CA GLY A 853 20.84 37.75 0.65
C GLY A 853 21.88 38.86 0.73
N GLN A 854 21.77 39.90 -0.11
CA GLN A 854 22.73 41.01 -0.19
C GLN A 854 22.83 41.86 1.09
N PHE A 855 21.88 41.72 2.02
CA PHE A 855 21.80 42.53 3.24
C PHE A 855 22.21 41.77 4.51
N LEU A 856 22.36 40.44 4.44
CA LEU A 856 22.53 39.59 5.62
C LEU A 856 23.79 39.91 6.45
N ASN A 857 24.84 40.41 5.80
CA ASN A 857 26.14 40.72 6.41
C ASN A 857 26.52 42.21 6.30
N HIS A 858 25.55 43.10 6.04
CA HIS A 858 25.80 44.53 5.89
C HIS A 858 25.20 45.34 7.04
N GLU A 859 25.95 46.31 7.55
CA GLU A 859 25.43 47.30 8.50
C GLU A 859 24.74 48.45 7.78
N VAL A 860 23.65 48.93 8.37
CA VAL A 860 22.88 50.05 7.85
C VAL A 860 22.73 51.13 8.92
N LYS A 861 22.89 52.39 8.52
CA LYS A 861 22.75 53.56 9.39
C LYS A 861 21.54 54.39 9.00
N LEU A 862 20.81 54.88 10.00
CA LEU A 862 19.74 55.84 9.82
C LEU A 862 20.31 57.25 10.03
N LEU A 863 20.11 58.13 9.05
CA LEU A 863 20.48 59.54 9.14
C LEU A 863 19.20 60.35 9.31
N GLN A 864 19.14 61.13 10.39
CA GLN A 864 18.04 62.04 10.68
C GLN A 864 18.57 63.47 10.59
N GLU A 865 18.12 64.23 9.59
CA GLU A 865 18.44 65.65 9.50
C GLU A 865 17.63 66.41 10.56
N SER A 866 18.33 66.94 11.57
CA SER A 866 17.76 67.95 12.47
C SER A 866 17.79 69.31 11.76
N LEU A 867 16.62 69.88 11.50
CA LEU A 867 16.53 71.28 11.08
C LEU A 867 16.99 72.17 12.24
N ASN A 868 18.23 72.68 12.15
CA ASN A 868 18.69 73.80 12.97
C ASN A 868 17.94 75.06 12.51
N THR A 869 16.86 75.42 13.20
CA THR A 869 16.23 76.74 13.04
C THR A 869 17.01 77.77 13.85
N SER A 870 17.90 78.51 13.19
CA SER A 870 18.39 79.81 13.65
C SER A 870 17.37 80.92 13.35
N HIS A 871 17.14 81.77 14.34
CA HIS A 871 16.21 82.90 14.43
C HIS A 871 16.06 83.80 13.17
N GLN A 872 14.83 84.23 12.88
CA GLN A 872 14.45 85.66 12.79
C GLN A 872 12.91 85.83 12.73
N GLU A 873 12.41 86.77 13.53
CA GLU A 873 11.01 87.23 13.55
C GLU A 873 10.69 88.08 12.30
N LEU A 874 9.51 87.91 11.70
CA LEU A 874 8.58 88.99 11.29
C LEU A 874 7.29 88.45 10.65
N GLY A 875 6.14 89.03 11.02
CA GLY A 875 5.09 89.44 10.07
C GLY A 875 4.01 88.44 9.64
N GLN A 876 2.75 88.86 9.79
CA GLN A 876 1.49 88.15 9.52
C GLN A 876 1.19 87.79 8.05
N ASN A 877 0.36 86.75 7.91
CA ASN A 877 -0.63 86.46 6.84
C ASN A 877 -0.13 86.13 5.42
N GLN A 878 -0.21 84.84 5.04
CA GLN A 878 -0.94 84.35 3.86
C GLN A 878 -0.97 82.81 3.77
N THR A 879 -2.00 82.32 3.11
CA THR A 879 -2.35 80.92 2.85
C THR A 879 -1.32 80.13 2.05
N GLY A 880 -1.14 78.85 2.40
CA GLY A 880 -0.67 77.80 1.48
C GLY A 880 0.72 77.23 1.78
N ALA A 881 0.78 75.90 1.77
CA ALA A 881 1.93 75.06 1.41
C ALA A 881 3.08 74.81 2.42
N TRP A 882 3.21 73.51 2.74
CA TRP A 882 4.45 72.77 3.03
C TRP A 882 5.00 72.83 4.47
N LYS A 883 4.39 72.05 5.37
CA LYS A 883 5.17 71.38 6.41
C LYS A 883 5.92 70.21 5.76
N ALA A 884 7.18 70.45 5.39
CA ALA A 884 8.09 69.38 5.01
C ALA A 884 8.25 68.42 6.20
N ASN A 885 7.76 67.18 6.06
CA ASN A 885 8.10 66.13 7.01
C ASN A 885 9.62 65.92 6.97
N PRO A 886 10.30 65.75 8.12
CA PRO A 886 11.72 65.44 8.13
C PRO A 886 11.95 64.20 7.27
N THR A 887 12.78 64.33 6.23
CA THR A 887 13.08 63.23 5.32
C THR A 887 14.12 62.35 5.97
N THR A 888 13.68 61.32 6.68
CA THR A 888 14.58 60.29 7.20
C THR A 888 15.24 59.57 6.03
N THR A 889 16.57 59.54 6.01
CA THR A 889 17.34 58.87 4.97
C THR A 889 18.10 57.70 5.54
N LEU A 890 18.08 56.58 4.83
CA LEU A 890 18.79 55.36 5.17
C LEU A 890 20.08 55.31 4.36
N GLN A 891 21.22 55.13 5.02
CA GLN A 891 22.50 54.94 4.35
C GLN A 891 22.82 53.44 4.24
N VAL A 892 22.78 52.90 3.02
CA VAL A 892 23.03 51.48 2.71
C VAL A 892 24.12 51.38 1.65
N LYS A 893 25.23 50.70 1.94
CA LYS A 893 26.37 50.53 1.00
C LYS A 893 26.82 51.87 0.36
N GLY A 894 26.84 52.94 1.15
CA GLY A 894 27.20 54.30 0.69
C GLY A 894 26.10 55.07 -0.05
N ARG A 895 24.93 54.48 -0.30
CA ARG A 895 23.78 55.12 -0.97
C ARG A 895 22.78 55.66 0.02
N LEU A 896 22.15 56.79 -0.32
CA LEU A 896 21.10 57.42 0.47
C LEU A 896 19.71 57.06 -0.09
N VAL A 897 18.88 56.43 0.75
CA VAL A 897 17.54 55.96 0.39
C VAL A 897 16.50 56.68 1.25
N PRO A 898 15.56 57.45 0.68
CA PRO A 898 14.49 58.07 1.44
C PRO A 898 13.52 57.01 1.96
N VAL A 899 13.24 57.03 3.27
CA VAL A 899 12.37 56.04 3.92
C VAL A 899 11.26 56.70 4.73
N VAL A 900 10.13 55.99 4.88
CA VAL A 900 9.01 56.42 5.72
C VAL A 900 8.65 55.36 6.73
N TRP A 901 8.30 55.74 7.95
CA TRP A 901 7.92 54.78 8.97
C TRP A 901 6.61 54.07 8.62
N LYS A 902 6.58 52.74 8.75
CA LYS A 902 5.37 51.91 8.58
C LYS A 902 5.36 50.75 9.57
N GLN A 903 4.15 50.29 9.88
CA GLN A 903 3.92 49.04 10.59
C GLN A 903 3.35 48.01 9.61
N ARG A 904 3.84 46.77 9.68
CA ARG A 904 3.45 45.66 8.80
C ARG A 904 3.12 44.42 9.63
N ARG A 905 2.16 43.64 9.15
CA ARG A 905 1.83 42.31 9.67
C ARG A 905 2.50 41.27 8.78
N ILE A 906 3.26 40.36 9.39
CA ILE A 906 3.93 39.24 8.71
C ILE A 906 3.50 37.91 9.35
N TYR A 907 3.84 36.80 8.72
CA TYR A 907 3.63 35.45 9.26
C TYR A 907 2.15 35.19 9.60
N ASN A 908 1.28 35.30 8.58
CA ASN A 908 -0.19 35.24 8.74
C ASN A 908 -0.77 36.24 9.75
N GLY A 909 -0.08 37.37 9.96
CA GLY A 909 -0.49 38.41 10.90
C GLY A 909 -0.25 38.07 12.36
N GLN A 910 0.48 36.98 12.66
CA GLN A 910 0.88 36.64 14.02
C GLN A 910 1.96 37.58 14.57
N GLN A 911 2.69 38.27 13.70
CA GLN A 911 3.76 39.18 14.10
C GLN A 911 3.59 40.55 13.45
N GLU A 912 3.76 41.59 14.26
CA GLU A 912 3.82 42.98 13.81
C GLU A 912 5.26 43.47 13.80
N VAL A 913 5.67 44.07 12.68
CA VAL A 913 7.00 44.61 12.46
C VAL A 913 6.90 46.08 12.13
N ASN A 914 7.55 46.89 12.95
CA ASN A 914 7.81 48.30 12.65
C ASN A 914 9.03 48.36 11.73
N CYS A 915 8.87 48.96 10.55
CA CYS A 915 9.89 49.01 9.52
C CYS A 915 9.97 50.38 8.84
N TRP A 916 11.17 50.72 8.39
CA TRP A 916 11.40 51.85 7.50
C TRP A 916 11.09 51.43 6.06
N PHE A 917 10.05 52.01 5.47
CA PHE A 917 9.57 51.65 4.15
C PHE A 917 10.28 52.45 3.04
N ALA A 918 11.03 51.75 2.18
CA ALA A 918 11.58 52.29 0.95
C ALA A 918 10.53 52.24 -0.17
N LYS A 919 10.28 53.37 -0.81
CA LYS A 919 9.30 53.51 -1.91
C LYS A 919 9.94 53.14 -3.27
N ASN A 920 9.16 53.24 -4.34
CA ASN A 920 9.62 53.15 -5.73
C ASN A 920 10.37 51.85 -6.07
N ASN A 921 9.77 50.70 -5.79
CA ASN A 921 10.31 49.40 -6.21
C ASN A 921 11.74 49.12 -5.69
N ALA A 922 12.03 49.57 -4.45
CA ALA A 922 13.34 49.48 -3.80
C ALA A 922 14.47 50.24 -4.51
N ASP A 923 14.15 51.28 -5.29
CA ASP A 923 15.15 52.12 -5.94
C ASP A 923 16.20 52.64 -4.95
N LYS A 924 17.47 52.56 -5.35
CA LYS A 924 18.68 52.86 -4.55
C LYS A 924 18.92 51.99 -3.30
N LEU A 925 17.96 51.17 -2.88
CA LEU A 925 18.13 50.23 -1.76
C LEU A 925 18.92 48.99 -2.21
N ILE A 926 18.51 48.38 -3.32
CA ILE A 926 19.15 47.19 -3.93
C ILE A 926 20.26 47.59 -4.91
N ASP A 927 21.22 46.70 -5.21
CA ASP A 927 22.41 46.94 -6.07
C ASP A 927 22.12 47.22 -7.58
N GLY A 928 20.87 47.55 -7.95
CA GLY A 928 20.41 47.81 -9.32
C GLY A 928 18.90 48.03 -9.41
N SER A 929 18.27 47.55 -10.48
CA SER A 929 16.82 47.40 -10.60
C SER A 929 16.38 45.99 -10.23
N TYR A 930 15.10 45.76 -9.96
CA TYR A 930 14.62 44.40 -9.67
C TYR A 930 14.82 43.43 -10.85
N LYS A 931 14.88 43.94 -12.09
CA LYS A 931 15.09 43.13 -13.31
C LYS A 931 16.46 42.45 -13.32
N ASP A 932 17.43 43.03 -12.63
CA ASP A 932 18.78 42.45 -12.49
C ASP A 932 18.81 41.21 -11.57
N TYR A 933 17.71 40.96 -10.85
CA TYR A 933 17.52 39.80 -10.00
C TYR A 933 16.60 38.74 -10.64
N LEU A 934 16.24 38.90 -11.91
CA LEU A 934 15.47 37.91 -12.65
C LEU A 934 16.36 36.72 -13.01
N ALA A 935 15.86 35.53 -12.71
CA ALA A 935 16.42 34.27 -13.15
C ALA A 935 15.72 33.82 -14.44
N SER A 936 16.48 33.19 -15.33
CA SER A 936 15.96 32.65 -16.61
C SER A 936 15.09 31.40 -16.40
N HIS A 937 15.30 30.69 -15.30
CA HIS A 937 14.67 29.42 -14.98
C HIS A 937 14.60 29.24 -13.45
N PRO A 938 13.63 28.48 -12.88
CA PRO A 938 13.54 28.29 -11.42
C PRO A 938 14.81 27.71 -10.80
N PHE A 939 15.49 26.83 -11.53
CA PHE A 939 16.75 26.19 -11.10
C PHE A 939 18.02 26.90 -11.57
N ASP A 940 17.92 28.16 -12.01
CA ASP A 940 19.05 28.96 -12.48
C ASP A 940 19.96 29.40 -11.31
N THR A 941 21.20 28.90 -11.32
CA THR A 941 22.26 29.21 -10.37
C THR A 941 23.27 30.24 -10.91
N GLY A 942 22.93 31.00 -11.95
CA GLY A 942 23.84 31.85 -12.72
C GLY A 942 24.85 32.63 -11.86
N THR A 943 26.12 32.54 -12.23
CA THR A 943 27.26 33.25 -11.59
C THR A 943 27.53 34.63 -12.19
N SER A 944 26.79 35.05 -13.20
CA SER A 944 27.08 36.25 -13.99
C SER A 944 26.36 37.49 -13.46
N PHE A 945 26.80 38.02 -12.32
CA PHE A 945 26.64 39.44 -12.06
C PHE A 945 27.85 40.17 -12.67
N GLY A 946 27.67 40.74 -13.86
CA GLY A 946 28.55 41.79 -14.41
C GLY A 946 29.76 41.32 -15.22
N THR A 947 29.63 41.31 -16.55
CA THR A 947 30.56 41.95 -17.51
C THR A 947 29.96 41.80 -18.91
N MET A 948 28.93 42.60 -19.21
CA MET A 948 28.71 43.06 -20.58
C MET A 948 29.14 44.52 -20.65
N SER A 949 30.45 44.70 -20.73
CA SER A 949 31.07 45.92 -21.24
C SER A 949 32.35 45.52 -21.97
N SER A 950 32.34 45.75 -23.29
CA SER A 950 33.45 45.72 -24.24
C SER A 950 34.28 44.44 -24.37
N LEU A 951 33.90 43.56 -25.31
CA LEU A 951 34.61 43.32 -26.59
C LEU A 951 33.84 42.32 -27.46
#